data_AF-A0A538S8L3-F1
#
_entry.id   AF-A0A538S8L3-F1
#
_cell.length_a   1.000
_cell.length_b   1.000
_cell.length_c   1.000
_cell.angle_alpha   90.00
_cell.angle_beta   90.00
_cell.angle_gamma   90.00
#
_symmetry.space_group_name_H-M   'P 1'
#
loop_
_entity.id
_entity.type
_entity.pdbx_description
1 polymer ?
#
loop_
_entity_poly.entity_id
_entity_poly.type
_entity_poly.pdbx_seq_one_letter_code
_entity_poly.pdbx_strand_id
1 'polypeptide(L)'
;MAAGLVARRSRCGGSEPRADLGTGLAAEPGFAPEPRHVHRDRSRHASPCGALRGAEARIPGPGRARCAARPGASTPNREASRRRRDHPPERTIPGLFDRAPRRSGPHPNRLRAQSVHRTQAPLGAGSFRRPLGGEIAMRARSSTAAFPVLPLLTAMVVATLALLLLAPRVHAATFNLINLDAAGEGFNDPTPVAPVGGNPGTTLGQQRLNVFNQACFIWGQYLQSNVTIQVQANFDPLAPCDSTSGVLGSAGAVSQASDFSGALIANTWYSIALANKLAGSDLAPSSSDISARFNSSVDNSTCLGPTGWYYGYDHNEGTNIDLLAVVLHELGHGLGFQTFTTLSTGAFLSNRPDVFARNLFDRTLGLRWDQMTNAQRATSAFNSGQLVWNGPGVKANASHYLGPATVVRIDSPAGIAGEKNFGTAAFGGAPPNPPLQAQVVLVNDGVGTTSDACEPIVNAAALVGKIALIDRGTCNFTFKAAAAQAAGAIAVMIGNNAAGAPPAMGGSDPSITIPVVSITQSDATAIKGQLGTGVTASIGVDNSRLAGTDLEGRPRMYAPNPIESGSSVSHWDTPETPNLLMEPFISSDLTDVDLTQWAFADIGWVGPTSGVPAGSTPPTIARGFAAPNPFSSGTAIKFSLAQSGQTRIEIFDLGGRLVKRLPAAWRPFGMQSVDWDGTDARGHRAPTGVYFWRVSAGAGVQSGRMVRVN
;
A
#
# COMPACT_ATOMS: atom_id res chain seq x y z
N MET A 1 -2.41 10.12 20.52
CA MET A 1 -2.59 8.67 20.76
C MET A 1 -1.48 7.99 19.99
N ALA A 2 -0.80 6.98 20.53
CA ALA A 2 0.14 6.22 19.71
C ALA A 2 -0.65 5.31 18.77
N ALA A 3 -0.25 5.27 17.50
CA ALA A 3 -0.67 4.24 16.55
C ALA A 3 0.39 3.13 16.55
N GLY A 4 0.22 2.06 15.79
CA GLY A 4 1.21 0.98 15.78
C GLY A 4 0.92 -0.13 14.78
N LEU A 5 1.99 -0.67 14.21
CA LEU A 5 1.98 -1.70 13.18
C LEU A 5 1.76 -3.08 13.78
N VAL A 6 0.93 -3.90 13.11
CA VAL A 6 0.58 -5.25 13.58
C VAL A 6 1.06 -6.29 12.57
N ALA A 7 1.71 -7.35 13.04
CA ALA A 7 1.83 -8.58 12.26
C ALA A 7 0.65 -9.51 12.55
N ARG A 8 0.07 -10.09 11.50
CA ARG A 8 -0.84 -11.24 11.60
C ARG A 8 -0.30 -12.35 10.71
N ARG A 9 0.09 -13.49 11.29
CA ARG A 9 0.23 -14.74 10.53
C ARG A 9 -1.13 -15.10 9.96
N SER A 10 -1.17 -15.43 8.68
CA SER A 10 -2.38 -15.93 8.00
C SER A 10 -2.92 -17.14 8.78
N ARG A 11 -4.03 -16.97 9.53
CA ARG A 11 -4.58 -18.05 10.36
C ARG A 11 -5.02 -19.22 9.46
N CYS A 12 -4.29 -20.33 9.54
CA CYS A 12 -4.88 -21.64 9.30
C CYS A 12 -6.10 -21.80 10.23
N GLY A 13 -7.21 -22.30 9.69
CA GLY A 13 -8.49 -22.31 10.38
C GLY A 13 -8.45 -23.08 11.71
N GLY A 14 -8.92 -22.43 12.78
CA GLY A 14 -9.14 -23.03 14.10
C GLY A 14 -10.24 -22.26 14.81
N SER A 15 -11.25 -22.98 15.29
CA SER A 15 -12.41 -22.41 16.00
C SER A 15 -12.00 -21.90 17.38
N GLU A 16 -12.26 -20.63 17.68
CA GLU A 16 -12.18 -20.11 19.04
C GLU A 16 -13.39 -20.58 19.86
N PRO A 17 -13.19 -21.19 21.04
CA PRO A 17 -14.27 -21.38 22.01
C PRO A 17 -14.55 -20.05 22.72
N ARG A 18 -15.83 -19.76 22.98
CA ARG A 18 -16.23 -18.64 23.86
C ARG A 18 -15.63 -18.82 25.25
N ALA A 19 -14.95 -17.78 25.75
CA ALA A 19 -14.63 -17.64 27.16
C ALA A 19 -15.66 -16.69 27.81
N ASP A 20 -16.44 -17.20 28.76
CA ASP A 20 -17.28 -16.36 29.62
C ASP A 20 -16.39 -15.53 30.55
N LEU A 21 -16.55 -14.20 30.51
CA LEU A 21 -15.90 -13.30 31.46
C LEU A 21 -16.70 -13.25 32.77
N GLY A 22 -16.42 -14.20 33.65
CA GLY A 22 -16.81 -14.13 35.05
C GLY A 22 -16.05 -13.02 35.79
N THR A 23 -16.77 -12.17 36.53
CA THR A 23 -16.21 -11.05 37.29
C THR A 23 -15.27 -11.50 38.41
N GLY A 24 -14.04 -10.98 38.42
CA GLY A 24 -13.06 -11.17 39.50
C GLY A 24 -12.45 -9.84 39.94
N LEU A 25 -12.68 -9.45 41.20
CA LEU A 25 -12.18 -8.20 41.80
C LEU A 25 -10.75 -8.36 42.35
N ALA A 26 -9.86 -7.42 42.01
CA ALA A 26 -8.66 -7.08 42.77
C ALA A 26 -8.34 -5.59 42.48
N ALA A 27 -8.53 -4.66 43.43
CA ALA A 27 -7.67 -4.36 44.58
C ALA A 27 -6.67 -3.23 44.27
N GLU A 28 -7.02 -2.00 44.64
CA GLU A 28 -6.11 -0.85 44.61
C GLU A 28 -5.35 -0.68 45.94
N PRO A 29 -4.11 -0.13 45.91
CA PRO A 29 -3.41 0.34 47.10
C PRO A 29 -3.77 1.81 47.39
N GLY A 30 -4.24 2.12 48.60
CA GLY A 30 -4.54 3.49 49.01
C GLY A 30 -3.36 4.22 49.65
N PHE A 31 -3.44 5.56 49.76
CA PHE A 31 -2.67 6.31 50.76
C PHE A 31 -3.38 7.61 51.23
N ALA A 32 -3.53 7.70 52.55
CA ALA A 32 -3.73 8.88 53.42
C ALA A 32 -5.02 9.75 53.34
N PRO A 33 -5.44 10.37 54.49
CA PRO A 33 -6.77 10.98 54.65
C PRO A 33 -6.77 12.47 55.06
N GLU A 34 -7.94 13.11 55.10
CA GLU A 34 -8.41 14.08 56.12
C GLU A 34 -9.91 14.44 55.86
N PRO A 35 -10.67 14.99 56.84
CA PRO A 35 -12.09 14.59 56.98
C PRO A 35 -13.16 15.71 57.01
N ARG A 36 -14.42 15.25 57.10
CA ARG A 36 -15.67 15.95 57.50
C ARG A 36 -16.38 16.77 56.41
N HIS A 37 -17.62 16.40 56.13
CA HIS A 37 -18.77 17.16 56.67
C HIS A 37 -20.04 16.31 56.75
N VAL A 38 -20.89 16.62 57.74
CA VAL A 38 -22.16 15.94 58.06
C VAL A 38 -23.33 16.79 57.59
N HIS A 39 -24.32 16.18 56.93
CA HIS A 39 -25.78 16.44 57.02
C HIS A 39 -26.48 15.46 56.04
N ARG A 40 -27.30 14.46 56.41
CA ARG A 40 -28.48 14.33 57.31
C ARG A 40 -29.80 14.70 56.62
N ASP A 41 -30.77 13.79 56.70
CA ASP A 41 -32.23 13.93 56.44
C ASP A 41 -32.67 14.12 54.96
N ARG A 42 -33.84 13.63 54.48
CA ARG A 42 -34.83 12.66 55.01
C ARG A 42 -35.91 12.31 53.95
N SER A 43 -36.35 11.04 53.90
CA SER A 43 -37.74 10.60 53.57
C SER A 43 -38.29 10.90 52.14
N ARG A 44 -39.29 10.22 51.55
CA ARG A 44 -40.45 9.45 52.08
C ARG A 44 -40.83 8.24 51.21
N HIS A 45 -41.65 7.35 51.77
CA HIS A 45 -42.36 6.25 51.08
C HIS A 45 -43.45 6.72 50.10
N ALA A 46 -43.76 5.90 49.09
CA ALA A 46 -45.11 5.34 48.88
C ALA A 46 -45.11 4.19 47.83
N SER A 47 -45.75 3.07 48.16
CA SER A 47 -46.22 2.02 47.22
C SER A 47 -47.76 2.21 47.01
N PRO A 48 -48.57 1.27 46.47
CA PRO A 48 -48.33 0.03 45.70
C PRO A 48 -49.26 -0.13 44.46
N CYS A 49 -49.23 -1.31 43.80
CA CYS A 49 -50.39 -2.17 43.43
C CYS A 49 -50.25 -2.89 42.07
N GLY A 50 -50.74 -4.15 42.00
CA GLY A 50 -51.01 -4.86 40.73
C GLY A 50 -50.44 -6.29 40.65
N ALA A 51 -51.20 -7.29 41.10
CA ALA A 51 -50.88 -8.71 40.90
C ALA A 51 -51.99 -9.40 40.08
N LEU A 52 -51.72 -10.60 39.53
CA LEU A 52 -52.51 -11.85 39.71
C LEU A 52 -52.20 -12.98 38.68
N ARG A 53 -51.84 -14.18 39.19
CA ARG A 53 -52.10 -15.57 38.70
C ARG A 53 -51.58 -15.97 37.28
N GLY A 54 -51.19 -17.21 36.94
CA GLY A 54 -51.07 -18.56 37.58
C GLY A 54 -50.71 -19.60 36.46
N ALA A 55 -50.39 -20.89 36.65
CA ALA A 55 -50.25 -21.78 37.82
C ALA A 55 -49.26 -22.95 37.50
N GLU A 56 -49.49 -24.19 37.95
CA GLU A 56 -48.55 -25.35 37.93
C GLU A 56 -48.92 -26.51 36.97
N ALA A 57 -47.95 -27.39 36.62
CA ALA A 57 -48.14 -28.85 36.39
C ALA A 57 -46.79 -29.64 36.38
N ARG A 58 -46.83 -30.99 36.40
CA ARG A 58 -45.72 -31.89 36.85
C ARG A 58 -45.14 -32.88 35.79
N ILE A 59 -43.83 -33.19 35.92
CA ILE A 59 -43.10 -34.51 35.97
C ILE A 59 -43.88 -35.76 35.45
N PRO A 60 -43.30 -36.71 34.63
CA PRO A 60 -42.05 -37.47 34.91
C PRO A 60 -41.09 -37.84 33.74
N GLY A 61 -39.89 -38.36 34.09
CA GLY A 61 -38.95 -39.08 33.19
C GLY A 61 -39.26 -40.59 33.05
N PRO A 62 -38.39 -41.42 32.43
CA PRO A 62 -37.19 -41.93 33.13
C PRO A 62 -35.96 -42.31 32.23
N GLY A 63 -34.87 -42.84 32.83
CA GLY A 63 -33.88 -43.68 32.12
C GLY A 63 -32.41 -43.53 32.55
N ARG A 64 -31.80 -44.56 33.15
CA ARG A 64 -30.36 -44.64 33.53
C ARG A 64 -29.67 -45.86 32.88
N ALA A 65 -28.44 -45.69 32.38
CA ALA A 65 -27.31 -46.65 32.44
C ALA A 65 -26.07 -45.98 31.78
N ARG A 66 -24.93 -45.73 32.41
CA ARG A 66 -23.91 -46.57 33.09
C ARG A 66 -22.83 -47.22 32.19
N CYS A 67 -21.63 -46.65 32.29
CA CYS A 67 -20.32 -47.31 32.50
C CYS A 67 -19.45 -47.85 31.34
N ALA A 68 -18.20 -47.35 31.38
CA ALA A 68 -16.91 -48.08 31.35
C ALA A 68 -16.18 -48.42 30.02
N ALA A 69 -15.07 -47.67 29.83
CA ALA A 69 -13.68 -48.11 29.67
C ALA A 69 -13.24 -49.21 28.65
N ARG A 70 -12.21 -48.83 27.87
CA ARG A 70 -11.18 -49.63 27.15
C ARG A 70 -10.48 -50.68 28.07
N PRO A 71 -9.69 -51.68 27.57
CA PRO A 71 -8.81 -51.63 26.38
C PRO A 71 -8.61 -52.94 25.57
N GLY A 72 -7.72 -52.91 24.56
CA GLY A 72 -7.18 -54.11 23.89
C GLY A 72 -6.50 -53.80 22.55
N ALA A 73 -5.28 -54.33 22.32
CA ALA A 73 -4.49 -54.08 21.11
C ALA A 73 -4.21 -55.37 20.32
N SER A 74 -4.03 -55.27 18.99
CA SER A 74 -3.08 -56.10 18.21
C SER A 74 -3.09 -55.78 16.71
N THR A 75 -1.91 -55.46 16.18
CA THR A 75 -1.47 -55.78 14.81
C THR A 75 -0.67 -57.10 14.86
N PRO A 76 -0.17 -57.70 13.75
CA PRO A 76 -0.26 -57.31 12.33
C PRO A 76 -0.71 -58.45 11.39
N ASN A 77 -0.81 -58.20 10.08
CA ASN A 77 -0.16 -59.11 9.13
C ASN A 77 0.29 -58.43 7.82
N ARG A 78 1.38 -58.93 7.24
CA ARG A 78 1.83 -58.64 5.88
C ARG A 78 1.26 -59.69 4.94
N GLU A 79 1.00 -59.32 3.69
CA GLU A 79 1.52 -60.13 2.57
C GLU A 79 1.69 -59.29 1.29
N ALA A 80 2.53 -59.79 0.38
CA ALA A 80 3.03 -59.05 -0.76
C ALA A 80 3.02 -59.90 -2.05
N SER A 81 3.38 -59.26 -3.17
CA SER A 81 3.54 -59.83 -4.52
C SER A 81 2.22 -59.97 -5.31
N ARG A 82 2.16 -59.76 -6.64
CA ARG A 82 3.19 -59.96 -7.68
C ARG A 82 3.18 -58.89 -8.79
N ARG A 83 4.27 -58.88 -9.56
CA ARG A 83 4.50 -58.05 -10.76
C ARG A 83 3.71 -58.58 -11.97
N ARG A 84 3.41 -57.69 -12.93
CA ARG A 84 3.70 -57.91 -14.36
C ARG A 84 3.88 -56.57 -15.08
N ARG A 85 4.79 -56.56 -16.07
CA ARG A 85 4.97 -55.48 -17.05
C ARG A 85 3.99 -55.72 -18.20
N ASP A 86 3.74 -54.72 -19.03
CA ASP A 86 4.07 -54.77 -20.47
C ASP A 86 4.01 -53.36 -21.11
N HIS A 87 4.55 -53.24 -22.31
CA HIS A 87 4.74 -51.98 -23.06
C HIS A 87 3.95 -51.99 -24.39
N PRO A 88 3.81 -50.83 -25.08
CA PRO A 88 2.79 -50.64 -26.12
C PRO A 88 3.25 -51.05 -27.53
N PRO A 89 2.33 -51.07 -28.53
CA PRO A 89 2.67 -51.15 -29.95
C PRO A 89 2.51 -49.79 -30.68
N GLU A 90 3.51 -49.43 -31.48
CA GLU A 90 3.37 -48.51 -32.62
C GLU A 90 2.87 -49.26 -33.86
N ARG A 91 2.24 -48.56 -34.83
CA ARG A 91 2.36 -48.88 -36.27
C ARG A 91 1.89 -47.75 -37.22
N THR A 92 2.88 -47.05 -37.77
CA THR A 92 3.13 -46.71 -39.20
C THR A 92 2.02 -46.19 -40.17
N ILE A 93 2.45 -45.18 -40.96
CA ILE A 93 1.80 -44.44 -42.07
C ILE A 93 1.76 -45.24 -43.41
N PRO A 94 1.04 -44.80 -44.49
CA PRO A 94 1.68 -43.94 -45.52
C PRO A 94 0.77 -43.00 -46.38
N GLY A 95 1.38 -42.04 -47.12
CA GLY A 95 0.81 -41.40 -48.34
C GLY A 95 0.32 -39.95 -48.20
N LEU A 96 1.09 -38.88 -48.45
CA LEU A 96 1.56 -38.32 -49.74
C LEU A 96 0.45 -37.69 -50.63
N PHE A 97 0.45 -36.35 -50.80
CA PHE A 97 0.49 -35.69 -52.12
C PHE A 97 0.75 -34.18 -52.03
N ASP A 98 1.54 -33.67 -52.98
CA ASP A 98 2.01 -32.29 -53.13
C ASP A 98 1.18 -31.53 -54.19
N ARG A 99 0.98 -30.20 -54.02
CA ARG A 99 0.53 -29.27 -55.10
C ARG A 99 0.53 -27.79 -54.68
N ALA A 100 1.43 -27.01 -55.30
CA ALA A 100 1.23 -25.57 -55.52
C ALA A 100 0.24 -25.31 -56.69
N PRO A 101 -0.21 -24.05 -56.91
CA PRO A 101 0.42 -23.29 -58.00
C PRO A 101 0.55 -21.75 -57.79
N ARG A 102 1.22 -21.10 -58.76
CA ARG A 102 1.52 -19.66 -58.86
C ARG A 102 0.44 -18.85 -59.63
N ARG A 103 0.67 -17.52 -59.74
CA ARG A 103 0.08 -16.47 -60.64
C ARG A 103 -1.07 -15.66 -59.99
N SER A 104 -1.32 -14.37 -60.27
CA SER A 104 -0.61 -13.26 -60.97
C SER A 104 -1.40 -11.94 -60.75
N GLY A 105 -0.78 -10.74 -60.77
CA GLY A 105 -1.51 -9.44 -60.85
C GLY A 105 -1.74 -8.99 -62.32
N PRO A 106 -2.08 -7.71 -62.62
CA PRO A 106 -2.57 -6.59 -61.80
C PRO A 106 -3.85 -5.84 -62.37
N HIS A 107 -4.26 -4.72 -61.73
CA HIS A 107 -5.12 -3.54 -62.14
C HIS A 107 -5.81 -3.45 -63.54
N PRO A 108 -6.96 -2.71 -63.76
CA PRO A 108 -7.15 -1.27 -63.39
C PRO A 108 -8.61 -0.67 -63.26
N ASN A 109 -8.72 0.68 -63.15
CA ASN A 109 -9.86 1.60 -63.51
C ASN A 109 -11.15 1.64 -62.63
N ARG A 110 -11.98 2.72 -62.54
CA ARG A 110 -11.89 4.18 -62.86
C ARG A 110 -13.06 4.99 -62.21
N LEU A 111 -12.80 6.25 -61.80
CA LEU A 111 -13.66 7.47 -61.87
C LEU A 111 -15.17 7.50 -61.45
N ARG A 112 -15.51 8.36 -60.46
CA ARG A 112 -16.33 9.62 -60.58
C ARG A 112 -16.56 10.26 -59.18
N ALA A 113 -16.29 11.57 -59.01
CA ALA A 113 -17.24 12.71 -58.88
C ALA A 113 -18.19 12.62 -57.64
N GLN A 114 -18.44 13.68 -56.85
CA GLN A 114 -18.82 15.05 -57.25
C GLN A 114 -18.35 16.16 -56.27
N SER A 115 -18.53 17.43 -56.67
CA SER A 115 -18.32 18.66 -55.88
C SER A 115 -19.60 19.49 -55.91
N VAL A 116 -19.95 20.17 -54.80
CA VAL A 116 -20.92 21.28 -54.80
C VAL A 116 -20.43 22.42 -53.88
N HIS A 117 -20.48 23.61 -54.47
CA HIS A 117 -20.52 25.02 -54.00
C HIS A 117 -20.88 25.40 -52.55
N ARG A 118 -20.75 26.67 -52.09
CA ARG A 118 -19.97 27.90 -52.46
C ARG A 118 -20.56 29.10 -51.68
N THR A 119 -19.73 29.94 -51.05
CA THR A 119 -20.00 31.40 -50.87
C THR A 119 -18.72 32.16 -50.52
N GLN A 120 -18.68 33.47 -50.80
CA GLN A 120 -17.46 34.27 -50.89
C GLN A 120 -17.68 35.74 -50.47
N ALA A 121 -16.63 36.37 -49.93
CA ALA A 121 -16.28 37.80 -50.08
C ALA A 121 -17.16 38.85 -49.31
N PRO A 122 -16.72 40.14 -49.17
CA PRO A 122 -15.57 40.79 -49.82
C PRO A 122 -14.61 41.63 -48.94
N LEU A 123 -13.68 42.29 -49.64
CA LEU A 123 -12.49 43.04 -49.19
C LEU A 123 -12.79 44.54 -48.91
N GLY A 124 -11.82 45.23 -48.27
CA GLY A 124 -11.69 46.70 -48.27
C GLY A 124 -10.21 47.11 -48.19
N ALA A 125 -9.78 48.08 -49.01
CA ALA A 125 -8.38 48.50 -49.16
C ALA A 125 -8.18 50.00 -48.81
N GLY A 126 -6.94 50.40 -48.47
CA GLY A 126 -6.55 51.79 -48.21
C GLY A 126 -5.01 51.94 -48.24
N SER A 127 -4.50 53.07 -48.74
CA SER A 127 -3.09 53.17 -49.21
C SER A 127 -2.44 54.56 -49.05
N PHE A 128 -1.10 54.62 -49.16
CA PHE A 128 -0.21 55.82 -49.28
C PHE A 128 -0.15 56.79 -48.08
N ARG A 129 1.03 57.25 -47.59
CA ARG A 129 2.10 58.02 -48.27
C ARG A 129 3.46 58.00 -47.55
N ARG A 130 4.55 58.31 -48.29
CA ARG A 130 5.87 58.79 -47.79
C ARG A 130 5.89 60.33 -47.62
N PRO A 131 6.85 60.88 -46.86
CA PRO A 131 8.00 61.62 -47.42
C PRO A 131 9.35 61.07 -46.90
N LEU A 132 10.44 60.95 -47.67
CA LEU A 132 11.38 61.96 -48.19
C LEU A 132 12.33 62.57 -47.15
N GLY A 133 13.51 61.93 -47.01
CA GLY A 133 14.83 62.48 -47.38
C GLY A 133 15.30 63.83 -46.81
N GLY A 134 16.41 63.78 -46.07
CA GLY A 134 17.33 64.89 -45.85
C GLY A 134 18.74 64.37 -45.57
N GLU A 135 19.69 64.61 -46.47
CA GLU A 135 21.12 64.39 -46.22
C GLU A 135 21.70 65.53 -45.34
N ILE A 136 22.84 65.30 -44.68
CA ILE A 136 24.04 66.17 -44.75
C ILE A 136 25.20 65.63 -43.88
N ALA A 137 26.39 65.62 -44.47
CA ALA A 137 27.74 65.62 -43.87
C ALA A 137 28.13 64.57 -42.81
N MET A 138 28.96 63.60 -43.26
CA MET A 138 30.05 63.09 -42.42
C MET A 138 30.96 64.23 -41.96
N ARG A 139 31.21 64.35 -40.65
CA ARG A 139 32.36 65.08 -40.13
C ARG A 139 33.04 64.26 -39.05
N ALA A 140 34.19 63.68 -39.38
CA ALA A 140 35.00 62.95 -38.42
C ALA A 140 35.45 63.89 -37.29
N ARG A 141 35.08 63.56 -36.05
CA ARG A 141 35.76 64.05 -34.85
C ARG A 141 36.14 62.87 -33.98
N SER A 142 37.44 62.67 -33.87
CA SER A 142 38.07 61.79 -32.91
C SER A 142 37.78 62.29 -31.48
N SER A 143 37.04 61.49 -30.71
CA SER A 143 36.91 61.64 -29.27
C SER A 143 36.99 60.27 -28.63
N THR A 144 38.17 59.95 -28.10
CA THR A 144 38.44 58.75 -27.32
C THR A 144 37.71 58.83 -25.97
N ALA A 145 36.55 58.19 -25.88
CA ALA A 145 35.86 57.95 -24.62
C ALA A 145 35.82 56.44 -24.35
N ALA A 146 36.73 55.97 -23.49
CA ALA A 146 36.73 54.58 -23.05
C ALA A 146 35.54 54.36 -22.09
N PHE A 147 34.46 53.76 -22.58
CA PHE A 147 33.38 53.29 -21.72
C PHE A 147 33.88 52.12 -20.86
N PRO A 148 33.81 52.20 -19.52
CA PRO A 148 34.22 51.10 -18.67
C PRO A 148 33.12 50.03 -18.70
N VAL A 149 33.32 48.98 -19.50
CA VAL A 149 32.42 47.80 -19.54
C VAL A 149 32.60 46.90 -18.31
N LEU A 150 33.74 47.04 -17.62
CA LEU A 150 34.15 46.22 -16.48
C LEU A 150 33.25 46.32 -15.22
N PRO A 151 32.77 47.50 -14.76
CA PRO A 151 32.01 47.63 -13.51
C PRO A 151 30.65 46.94 -13.57
N LEU A 152 29.97 46.94 -14.72
CA LEU A 152 28.65 46.32 -14.86
C LEU A 152 28.71 44.79 -14.76
N LEU A 153 29.73 44.17 -15.37
CA LEU A 153 29.97 42.73 -15.26
C LEU A 153 30.31 42.34 -13.83
N THR A 154 31.16 43.10 -13.14
CA THR A 154 31.47 42.84 -11.72
C THR A 154 30.24 43.02 -10.83
N ALA A 155 29.43 44.07 -11.05
CA ALA A 155 28.19 44.30 -10.30
C ALA A 155 27.14 43.22 -10.54
N MET A 156 26.97 42.74 -11.78
CA MET A 156 26.10 41.59 -12.08
C MET A 156 26.59 40.32 -11.40
N VAL A 157 27.88 40.00 -11.50
CA VAL A 157 28.45 38.80 -10.86
C VAL A 157 28.27 38.85 -9.34
N VAL A 158 28.56 39.99 -8.69
CA VAL A 158 28.34 40.17 -7.24
C VAL A 158 26.86 40.10 -6.88
N ALA A 159 25.95 40.67 -7.67
CA ALA A 159 24.51 40.55 -7.45
C ALA A 159 24.02 39.10 -7.57
N THR A 160 24.52 38.34 -8.56
CA THR A 160 24.21 36.90 -8.68
C THR A 160 24.83 36.07 -7.56
N LEU A 161 26.04 36.38 -7.09
CA LEU A 161 26.65 35.72 -5.93
C LEU A 161 25.86 36.02 -4.64
N ALA A 162 25.40 37.25 -4.46
CA ALA A 162 24.55 37.65 -3.34
C ALA A 162 23.19 36.94 -3.37
N LEU A 163 22.56 36.80 -4.56
CA LEU A 163 21.34 36.00 -4.72
C LEU A 163 21.57 34.50 -4.46
N LEU A 164 22.72 33.95 -4.87
CA LEU A 164 23.11 32.56 -4.56
C LEU A 164 23.39 32.33 -3.07
N LEU A 165 23.84 33.35 -2.34
CA LEU A 165 24.02 33.32 -0.88
C LEU A 165 22.71 33.54 -0.10
N LEU A 166 21.68 34.11 -0.73
CA LEU A 166 20.32 34.31 -0.20
C LEU A 166 19.35 33.17 -0.56
N ALA A 167 19.78 32.18 -1.35
CA ALA A 167 18.99 30.98 -1.59
C ALA A 167 18.74 30.24 -0.25
N PRO A 168 17.48 29.95 0.12
CA PRO A 168 17.20 29.21 1.35
C PRO A 168 17.88 27.84 1.27
N ARG A 169 18.84 27.59 2.16
CA ARG A 169 19.50 26.29 2.24
C ARG A 169 18.45 25.26 2.65
N VAL A 170 18.19 24.31 1.75
CA VAL A 170 17.39 23.14 2.03
C VAL A 170 18.16 22.28 3.04
N HIS A 171 17.75 22.35 4.30
CA HIS A 171 18.31 21.51 5.36
C HIS A 171 17.50 20.22 5.44
N ALA A 172 18.15 19.10 5.14
CA ALA A 172 17.68 17.77 5.51
C ALA A 172 17.37 17.74 7.01
N ALA A 173 16.24 17.18 7.41
CA ALA A 173 15.88 17.12 8.83
C ALA A 173 16.89 16.26 9.60
N THR A 174 17.31 16.74 10.77
CA THR A 174 18.17 15.99 11.68
C THR A 174 17.33 15.36 12.78
N PHE A 175 17.73 14.17 13.22
CA PHE A 175 17.09 13.43 14.30
C PHE A 175 18.11 13.22 15.43
N ASN A 176 17.62 13.23 16.67
CA ASN A 176 18.38 12.81 17.84
C ASN A 176 17.61 11.70 18.55
N LEU A 177 18.24 10.52 18.66
CA LEU A 177 17.65 9.35 19.29
C LEU A 177 18.02 9.28 20.77
N ILE A 178 17.02 9.34 21.63
CA ILE A 178 17.10 9.26 23.08
C ILE A 178 16.77 7.81 23.46
N ASN A 179 17.82 7.05 23.75
CA ASN A 179 17.73 5.67 24.24
C ASN A 179 17.15 5.67 25.66
N LEU A 180 16.01 5.00 25.86
CA LEU A 180 15.35 4.84 27.16
C LEU A 180 15.56 3.46 27.79
N ASP A 181 16.21 2.51 27.11
CA ASP A 181 16.49 1.18 27.64
C ASP A 181 17.55 1.23 28.75
N ALA A 182 17.43 0.37 29.76
CA ALA A 182 18.45 0.16 30.78
C ALA A 182 19.65 -0.66 30.24
N ALA A 183 20.67 -0.87 31.07
CA ALA A 183 21.81 -1.69 30.69
C ALA A 183 21.41 -3.19 30.62
N GLY A 184 21.69 -3.85 29.49
CA GLY A 184 21.41 -5.27 29.30
C GLY A 184 20.12 -5.58 28.52
N GLU A 185 19.31 -4.58 28.19
CA GLU A 185 18.05 -4.74 27.45
C GLU A 185 18.02 -3.87 26.18
N GLY A 186 17.07 -4.16 25.28
CA GLY A 186 16.78 -3.39 24.08
C GLY A 186 18.00 -2.97 23.25
N PHE A 187 18.26 -1.67 23.12
CA PHE A 187 19.41 -1.07 22.45
C PHE A 187 20.76 -1.31 23.15
N ASN A 188 20.74 -1.64 24.44
CA ASN A 188 21.93 -1.91 25.26
C ASN A 188 22.15 -3.41 25.50
N ASP A 189 21.43 -4.27 24.77
CA ASP A 189 21.57 -5.73 24.82
C ASP A 189 22.97 -6.16 24.31
N PRO A 190 23.81 -6.75 25.18
CA PRO A 190 25.19 -7.09 24.88
C PRO A 190 25.34 -8.42 24.13
N THR A 191 24.24 -9.13 23.84
CA THR A 191 24.26 -10.47 23.22
C THR A 191 25.04 -10.44 21.90
N PRO A 192 26.17 -11.17 21.76
CA PRO A 192 26.98 -11.12 20.56
C PRO A 192 26.26 -11.70 19.34
N VAL A 193 26.31 -10.97 18.22
CA VAL A 193 25.73 -11.38 16.93
C VAL A 193 26.69 -11.05 15.79
N ALA A 194 26.55 -11.75 14.67
CA ALA A 194 27.29 -11.41 13.45
C ALA A 194 26.59 -10.25 12.70
N PRO A 195 27.35 -9.31 12.08
CA PRO A 195 26.81 -8.32 11.15
C PRO A 195 25.91 -8.96 10.08
N VAL A 196 24.81 -8.29 9.71
CA VAL A 196 23.77 -8.80 8.81
C VAL A 196 23.26 -7.70 7.88
N GLY A 197 23.03 -8.01 6.60
CA GLY A 197 22.36 -7.12 5.64
C GLY A 197 22.90 -5.69 5.53
N GLY A 198 24.21 -5.49 5.74
CA GLY A 198 24.85 -4.16 5.76
C GLY A 198 24.86 -3.45 7.11
N ASN A 199 24.17 -3.96 8.13
CA ASN A 199 24.26 -3.48 9.51
C ASN A 199 25.55 -4.01 10.18
N PRO A 200 26.50 -3.14 10.57
CA PRO A 200 27.81 -3.55 11.11
C PRO A 200 27.78 -3.90 12.60
N GLY A 201 26.61 -3.88 13.27
CA GLY A 201 26.50 -4.12 14.71
C GLY A 201 26.95 -5.53 15.10
N THR A 202 27.73 -5.64 16.18
CA THR A 202 28.27 -6.91 16.70
C THR A 202 27.57 -7.39 17.98
N THR A 203 26.61 -6.62 18.50
CA THR A 203 25.67 -7.05 19.55
C THR A 203 24.25 -6.79 19.09
N LEU A 204 23.29 -7.52 19.66
CA LEU A 204 21.87 -7.41 19.33
C LEU A 204 21.34 -5.99 19.58
N GLY A 205 21.75 -5.37 20.69
CA GLY A 205 21.41 -3.98 21.00
C GLY A 205 22.03 -2.99 20.01
N GLN A 206 23.30 -3.17 19.62
CA GLN A 206 23.92 -2.33 18.61
C GLN A 206 23.23 -2.47 17.25
N GLN A 207 22.79 -3.67 16.86
CA GLN A 207 22.04 -3.87 15.62
C GLN A 207 20.67 -3.17 15.66
N ARG A 208 19.91 -3.28 16.75
CA ARG A 208 18.68 -2.51 17.00
C ARG A 208 18.93 -1.01 16.86
N LEU A 209 19.91 -0.48 17.59
CA LEU A 209 20.25 0.94 17.61
C LEU A 209 20.66 1.45 16.21
N ASN A 210 21.40 0.63 15.47
CA ASN A 210 21.82 0.93 14.11
C ASN A 210 20.62 1.04 13.13
N VAL A 211 19.64 0.14 13.21
CA VAL A 211 18.40 0.21 12.40
C VAL A 211 17.64 1.51 12.65
N PHE A 212 17.55 1.96 13.90
CA PHE A 212 16.84 3.21 14.23
C PHE A 212 17.57 4.45 13.71
N ASN A 213 18.90 4.48 13.81
CA ASN A 213 19.70 5.53 13.19
C ASN A 213 19.56 5.53 11.66
N GLN A 214 19.46 4.35 11.03
CA GLN A 214 19.21 4.23 9.59
C GLN A 214 17.81 4.75 9.19
N ALA A 215 16.75 4.40 9.94
CA ALA A 215 15.40 4.92 9.71
C ALA A 215 15.33 6.45 9.88
N CYS A 216 15.98 6.98 10.92
CA CYS A 216 16.11 8.42 11.15
C CYS A 216 16.88 9.11 9.99
N PHE A 217 17.96 8.49 9.50
CA PHE A 217 18.73 9.01 8.37
C PHE A 217 17.89 9.06 7.09
N ILE A 218 17.12 8.00 6.81
CA ILE A 218 16.22 7.91 5.64
C ILE A 218 15.16 9.00 5.71
N TRP A 219 14.39 9.11 6.80
CA TRP A 219 13.40 10.19 6.95
C TRP A 219 14.04 11.57 6.86
N GLY A 220 15.24 11.75 7.41
CA GLY A 220 16.02 12.98 7.29
C GLY A 220 16.28 13.44 5.85
N GLN A 221 16.39 12.50 4.88
CA GLN A 221 16.58 12.85 3.46
C GLN A 221 15.31 13.41 2.79
N TYR A 222 14.13 12.97 3.24
CA TYR A 222 12.84 13.35 2.64
C TYR A 222 12.17 14.55 3.33
N LEU A 223 12.56 14.84 4.57
CA LEU A 223 12.01 15.92 5.38
C LEU A 223 12.94 17.14 5.41
N GLN A 224 12.35 18.33 5.53
CA GLN A 224 13.09 19.59 5.63
C GLN A 224 12.86 20.23 7.01
N SER A 225 13.90 20.35 7.82
CA SER A 225 13.80 21.02 9.13
C SER A 225 15.14 21.65 9.54
N ASN A 226 15.09 22.84 10.14
CA ASN A 226 16.20 23.47 10.84
C ASN A 226 16.19 23.20 12.36
N VAL A 227 15.18 22.49 12.86
CA VAL A 227 15.06 22.02 14.26
C VAL A 227 15.28 20.50 14.28
N THR A 228 16.15 20.03 15.17
CA THR A 228 16.43 18.60 15.35
C THR A 228 15.26 17.90 16.01
N ILE A 229 14.72 16.87 15.35
CA ILE A 229 13.60 16.07 15.82
C ILE A 229 14.09 15.15 16.94
N GLN A 230 13.51 15.28 18.14
CA GLN A 230 13.85 14.49 19.31
C GLN A 230 12.98 13.21 19.35
N VAL A 231 13.59 12.04 19.27
CA VAL A 231 12.89 10.76 19.31
C VAL A 231 13.30 9.99 20.55
N GLN A 232 12.39 9.74 21.47
CA GLN A 232 12.64 8.79 22.56
C GLN A 232 12.14 7.40 22.18
N ALA A 233 12.96 6.38 22.44
CA ALA A 233 12.64 5.01 22.09
C ALA A 233 13.17 3.98 23.11
N ASN A 234 12.44 2.88 23.23
CA ASN A 234 12.79 1.67 23.98
C ASN A 234 12.29 0.42 23.26
N PHE A 235 12.87 -0.73 23.60
CA PHE A 235 12.61 -2.02 22.95
C PHE A 235 12.13 -3.06 23.99
N ASP A 236 10.81 -3.03 24.26
CA ASP A 236 10.14 -3.70 25.38
C ASP A 236 9.07 -4.69 24.90
N PRO A 237 8.62 -5.65 25.74
CA PRO A 237 7.49 -6.52 25.41
C PRO A 237 6.20 -5.71 25.16
N LEU A 238 5.61 -5.85 23.97
CA LEU A 238 4.32 -5.23 23.64
C LEU A 238 3.19 -6.27 23.57
N ALA A 239 2.02 -5.89 24.08
CA ALA A 239 0.80 -6.67 24.08
C ALA A 239 -0.30 -5.99 23.24
N PRO A 240 -1.18 -6.76 22.56
CA PRO A 240 -1.17 -8.22 22.47
C PRO A 240 0.00 -8.75 21.63
N CYS A 241 0.56 -9.89 22.06
CA CYS A 241 1.26 -10.78 21.16
C CYS A 241 1.03 -12.26 21.52
N ASP A 242 0.75 -13.06 20.51
CA ASP A 242 0.58 -14.51 20.56
C ASP A 242 1.29 -15.16 19.35
N SER A 243 1.19 -16.48 19.20
CA SER A 243 1.86 -17.21 18.12
C SER A 243 1.35 -16.89 16.70
N THR A 244 0.26 -16.13 16.57
CA THR A 244 -0.42 -15.77 15.32
C THR A 244 -0.56 -14.26 15.07
N SER A 245 -0.54 -13.41 16.11
CA SER A 245 -0.72 -11.96 15.97
C SER A 245 0.14 -11.20 16.98
N GLY A 246 0.63 -10.02 16.61
CA GLY A 246 1.49 -9.22 17.49
C GLY A 246 1.58 -7.75 17.09
N VAL A 247 1.51 -6.86 18.09
CA VAL A 247 1.96 -5.47 17.92
C VAL A 247 3.48 -5.47 17.75
N LEU A 248 3.96 -4.89 16.65
CA LEU A 248 5.38 -4.86 16.28
C LEU A 248 6.07 -3.63 16.86
N GLY A 249 5.41 -2.49 16.72
CA GLY A 249 5.80 -1.22 17.32
C GLY A 249 4.58 -0.40 17.72
N SER A 250 4.84 0.72 18.35
CA SER A 250 3.86 1.78 18.52
C SER A 250 4.55 3.11 18.76
N ALA A 251 4.17 4.13 17.99
CA ALA A 251 4.70 5.47 18.12
C ALA A 251 3.65 6.55 17.84
N GLY A 252 4.03 7.78 18.20
CA GLY A 252 3.24 8.97 17.92
C GLY A 252 3.92 10.22 18.47
N ALA A 253 3.39 11.38 18.05
CA ALA A 253 3.84 12.65 18.59
C ALA A 253 3.51 12.74 20.10
N VAL A 254 4.49 13.16 20.91
CA VAL A 254 4.35 13.32 22.37
C VAL A 254 3.37 14.44 22.70
N SER A 255 3.36 15.48 21.87
CA SER A 255 2.46 16.62 22.00
C SER A 255 2.09 17.21 20.64
N GLN A 256 1.27 18.27 20.68
CA GLN A 256 0.79 18.97 19.50
C GLN A 256 0.70 20.47 19.80
N ALA A 257 1.01 21.30 18.81
CA ALA A 257 0.91 22.75 18.90
C ALA A 257 -0.05 23.30 17.83
N SER A 258 -0.61 24.48 18.09
CA SER A 258 -1.52 25.18 17.18
C SER A 258 -1.46 26.69 17.42
N ASP A 259 -1.82 27.49 16.41
CA ASP A 259 -1.76 28.97 16.40
C ASP A 259 -0.39 29.57 16.81
N PHE A 260 0.70 28.83 16.65
CA PHE A 260 2.07 29.31 16.83
C PHE A 260 2.51 30.16 15.63
N SER A 261 3.53 31.01 15.83
CA SER A 261 4.13 31.80 14.75
C SER A 261 4.73 30.88 13.69
N GLY A 262 4.25 30.94 12.44
CA GLY A 262 4.65 30.04 11.35
C GLY A 262 3.65 28.90 11.05
N ALA A 263 2.58 28.75 11.84
CA ALA A 263 1.51 27.80 11.54
C ALA A 263 0.85 28.13 10.18
N LEU A 264 0.75 27.14 9.29
CA LEU A 264 0.26 27.32 7.92
C LEU A 264 -1.26 27.60 7.85
N ILE A 265 -2.03 27.08 8.81
CA ILE A 265 -3.48 27.16 8.87
C ILE A 265 -3.91 27.49 10.30
N ALA A 266 -4.56 28.64 10.50
CA ALA A 266 -5.13 29.02 11.78
C ALA A 266 -6.16 27.99 12.30
N ASN A 267 -6.31 27.89 13.62
CA ASN A 267 -7.18 26.95 14.30
C ASN A 267 -6.96 25.50 13.80
N THR A 268 -5.70 25.05 13.80
CA THR A 268 -5.31 23.70 13.35
C THR A 268 -4.21 23.13 14.24
N TRP A 269 -4.34 21.86 14.66
CA TRP A 269 -3.28 21.13 15.37
C TRP A 269 -2.24 20.55 14.43
N TYR A 270 -0.98 20.62 14.85
CA TYR A 270 0.18 20.02 14.21
C TYR A 270 0.90 19.14 15.23
N SER A 271 1.34 17.95 14.82
CA SER A 271 2.28 17.14 15.63
C SER A 271 3.53 17.96 15.95
N ILE A 272 4.05 17.85 17.18
CA ILE A 272 5.07 18.79 17.69
C ILE A 272 6.33 18.87 16.80
N ALA A 273 6.82 17.77 16.23
CA ALA A 273 7.94 17.77 15.29
C ALA A 273 7.71 18.69 14.06
N LEU A 274 6.51 18.62 13.48
CA LEU A 274 6.10 19.45 12.36
C LEU A 274 5.85 20.90 12.79
N ALA A 275 5.33 21.13 13.99
CA ALA A 275 5.15 22.47 14.54
C ALA A 275 6.50 23.17 14.78
N ASN A 276 7.45 22.47 15.38
CA ASN A 276 8.83 22.90 15.60
C ASN A 276 9.50 23.31 14.28
N LYS A 277 9.39 22.45 13.26
CA LYS A 277 9.82 22.71 11.89
C LYS A 277 9.18 23.96 11.27
N LEU A 278 7.89 24.19 11.48
CA LEU A 278 7.15 25.33 10.91
C LEU A 278 7.40 26.65 11.67
N ALA A 279 7.64 26.59 12.97
CA ALA A 279 8.06 27.74 13.78
C ALA A 279 9.53 28.13 13.55
N GLY A 280 10.37 27.16 13.14
CA GLY A 280 11.82 27.32 13.03
C GLY A 280 12.54 27.30 14.37
N SER A 281 11.85 26.88 15.44
CA SER A 281 12.34 26.77 16.82
C SER A 281 11.62 25.64 17.56
N ASP A 282 12.28 25.03 18.54
CA ASP A 282 11.63 24.06 19.43
C ASP A 282 10.60 24.74 20.35
N LEU A 283 9.33 24.36 20.22
CA LEU A 283 8.19 24.85 20.98
C LEU A 283 7.95 24.04 22.27
N ALA A 284 8.62 22.90 22.46
CA ALA A 284 8.46 22.02 23.61
C ALA A 284 9.81 21.47 24.14
N PRO A 285 10.80 22.34 24.46
CA PRO A 285 12.20 21.97 24.72
C PRO A 285 12.46 21.14 25.98
N SER A 286 11.43 20.82 26.76
CA SER A 286 11.50 19.91 27.91
C SER A 286 10.95 18.51 27.61
N SER A 287 10.65 18.20 26.36
CA SER A 287 10.06 16.92 25.93
C SER A 287 10.57 16.49 24.56
N SER A 288 10.65 15.18 24.34
CA SER A 288 10.87 14.61 23.01
C SER A 288 9.71 14.93 22.07
N ASP A 289 9.94 15.01 20.76
CA ASP A 289 8.88 15.20 19.78
C ASP A 289 8.06 13.93 19.56
N ILE A 290 8.76 12.79 19.47
CA ILE A 290 8.21 11.46 19.16
C ILE A 290 8.53 10.52 20.31
N SER A 291 7.55 9.74 20.75
CA SER A 291 7.77 8.57 21.61
C SER A 291 7.45 7.32 20.82
N ALA A 292 8.36 6.35 20.83
CA ALA A 292 8.23 5.10 20.10
C ALA A 292 8.61 3.89 20.97
N ARG A 293 7.97 2.75 20.74
CA ARG A 293 8.20 1.48 21.45
C ARG A 293 8.16 0.33 20.45
N PHE A 294 9.00 -0.68 20.64
CA PHE A 294 9.11 -1.80 19.70
C PHE A 294 9.21 -3.13 20.43
N ASN A 295 8.60 -4.17 19.88
CA ASN A 295 8.34 -5.40 20.60
C ASN A 295 9.56 -6.31 20.71
N SER A 296 10.19 -6.33 21.88
CA SER A 296 11.32 -7.24 22.16
C SER A 296 10.94 -8.72 22.19
N SER A 297 9.64 -9.04 22.30
CA SER A 297 9.20 -10.45 22.37
C SER A 297 9.23 -11.18 21.03
N VAL A 298 9.29 -10.48 19.89
CA VAL A 298 9.35 -11.11 18.55
C VAL A 298 10.57 -12.04 18.44
N ASP A 299 11.72 -11.69 19.03
CA ASP A 299 12.92 -12.54 19.01
C ASP A 299 12.82 -13.80 19.92
N ASN A 300 11.86 -13.86 20.84
CA ASN A 300 11.82 -14.90 21.89
C ASN A 300 10.93 -16.11 21.57
N SER A 301 10.38 -16.17 20.35
CA SER A 301 9.47 -17.22 19.82
C SER A 301 8.10 -17.40 20.50
N THR A 302 7.80 -16.68 21.58
CA THR A 302 6.45 -16.65 22.19
C THR A 302 5.52 -15.71 21.43
N CYS A 303 6.08 -14.63 20.88
CA CYS A 303 5.41 -13.69 20.00
C CYS A 303 5.65 -14.10 18.54
N LEU A 304 4.57 -14.24 17.77
CA LEU A 304 4.59 -14.62 16.34
C LEU A 304 5.29 -15.96 16.02
N GLY A 305 5.44 -16.87 17.00
CA GLY A 305 6.01 -18.21 16.78
C GLY A 305 7.48 -18.14 16.32
N PRO A 306 7.95 -18.98 15.37
CA PRO A 306 9.35 -18.99 14.94
C PRO A 306 9.78 -17.79 14.05
N THR A 307 9.05 -16.67 14.04
CA THR A 307 9.41 -15.47 13.26
C THR A 307 10.12 -14.48 14.18
N GLY A 308 11.35 -14.11 13.84
CA GLY A 308 12.14 -13.10 14.58
C GLY A 308 12.24 -11.78 13.83
N TRP A 309 13.00 -10.83 14.40
CA TRP A 309 13.37 -9.61 13.70
C TRP A 309 14.48 -9.86 12.67
N TYR A 310 14.45 -9.09 11.58
CA TYR A 310 15.57 -8.89 10.68
C TYR A 310 16.17 -7.51 10.90
N TYR A 311 17.50 -7.47 11.01
CA TYR A 311 18.26 -6.28 11.42
C TYR A 311 19.12 -5.68 10.28
N GLY A 312 19.01 -6.22 9.06
CA GLY A 312 19.69 -5.68 7.88
C GLY A 312 19.02 -4.43 7.31
N TYR A 313 19.62 -3.85 6.28
CA TYR A 313 19.09 -2.69 5.54
C TYR A 313 18.82 -3.01 4.05
N ASP A 314 18.92 -4.28 3.66
CA ASP A 314 18.91 -4.74 2.27
C ASP A 314 17.59 -5.45 1.88
N HIS A 315 16.56 -5.38 2.75
CA HIS A 315 15.24 -6.03 2.60
C HIS A 315 15.37 -7.50 2.15
N ASN A 316 16.16 -8.26 2.92
CA ASN A 316 16.43 -9.68 2.68
C ASN A 316 16.07 -10.52 3.93
N GLU A 317 14.96 -10.17 4.57
CA GLU A 317 14.42 -10.76 5.81
C GLU A 317 13.86 -12.17 5.64
N GLY A 318 13.43 -12.54 4.42
CA GLY A 318 12.92 -13.86 4.09
C GLY A 318 11.59 -14.19 4.78
N THR A 319 11.65 -14.86 5.94
CA THR A 319 10.47 -15.18 6.78
C THR A 319 10.45 -14.46 8.13
N ASN A 320 11.47 -13.63 8.37
CA ASN A 320 11.52 -12.71 9.51
C ASN A 320 10.82 -11.39 9.15
N ILE A 321 10.69 -10.51 10.13
CA ILE A 321 10.08 -9.19 9.94
C ILE A 321 11.20 -8.15 9.81
N ASP A 322 11.20 -7.37 8.73
CA ASP A 322 12.13 -6.26 8.55
C ASP A 322 11.89 -5.17 9.61
N LEU A 323 12.81 -5.03 10.57
CA LEU A 323 12.72 -3.99 11.58
C LEU A 323 12.89 -2.59 10.99
N LEU A 324 13.63 -2.44 9.88
CA LEU A 324 13.83 -1.13 9.26
C LEU A 324 12.48 -0.57 8.75
N ALA A 325 11.71 -1.39 8.04
CA ALA A 325 10.35 -1.04 7.61
C ALA A 325 9.43 -0.68 8.80
N VAL A 326 9.46 -1.45 9.89
CA VAL A 326 8.64 -1.13 11.09
C VAL A 326 9.09 0.19 11.73
N VAL A 327 10.39 0.47 11.88
CA VAL A 327 10.85 1.74 12.48
C VAL A 327 10.51 2.94 11.59
N LEU A 328 10.64 2.80 10.26
CA LEU A 328 10.22 3.82 9.31
C LEU A 328 8.73 4.13 9.42
N HIS A 329 7.89 3.10 9.51
CA HIS A 329 6.45 3.21 9.73
C HIS A 329 6.13 3.95 11.05
N GLU A 330 6.65 3.48 12.17
CA GLU A 330 6.34 4.04 13.50
C GLU A 330 6.77 5.50 13.61
N LEU A 331 7.98 5.84 13.13
CA LEU A 331 8.41 7.24 13.04
C LEU A 331 7.44 8.07 12.19
N GLY A 332 6.82 7.48 11.17
CA GLY A 332 5.82 8.14 10.33
C GLY A 332 4.60 8.66 11.10
N HIS A 333 4.09 7.90 12.08
CA HIS A 333 3.04 8.40 12.98
C HIS A 333 3.53 9.57 13.84
N GLY A 334 4.75 9.46 14.40
CA GLY A 334 5.39 10.54 15.16
C GLY A 334 5.56 11.84 14.36
N LEU A 335 5.88 11.72 13.07
CA LEU A 335 6.03 12.82 12.12
C LEU A 335 4.68 13.44 11.69
N GLY A 336 3.56 12.79 11.98
CA GLY A 336 2.22 13.35 11.76
C GLY A 336 1.34 12.56 10.80
N PHE A 337 1.66 11.30 10.48
CA PHE A 337 0.72 10.38 9.82
C PHE A 337 -0.30 9.85 10.85
N GLN A 338 -1.09 10.75 11.44
CA GLN A 338 -2.05 10.47 12.51
C GLN A 338 -3.07 11.61 12.65
N THR A 339 -4.29 11.28 13.08
CA THR A 339 -5.28 12.28 13.55
C THR A 339 -5.38 12.31 15.08
N PHE A 340 -5.72 13.47 15.63
CA PHE A 340 -6.08 13.66 17.04
C PHE A 340 -7.60 13.63 17.27
N THR A 341 -8.38 13.23 16.27
CA THR A 341 -9.83 13.05 16.37
C THR A 341 -10.18 11.80 17.19
N THR A 342 -11.09 11.93 18.16
CA THR A 342 -11.63 10.78 18.90
C THR A 342 -12.57 9.99 17.98
N LEU A 343 -12.10 8.90 17.39
CA LEU A 343 -12.83 8.18 16.32
C LEU A 343 -14.23 7.70 16.71
N SER A 344 -14.43 7.27 17.97
CA SER A 344 -15.73 6.79 18.47
C SER A 344 -16.82 7.86 18.57
N THR A 345 -16.44 9.13 18.66
CA THR A 345 -17.37 10.28 18.74
C THR A 345 -17.24 11.25 17.58
N GLY A 346 -16.19 11.11 16.75
CA GLY A 346 -15.78 12.07 15.73
C GLY A 346 -15.44 13.46 16.29
N ALA A 347 -15.22 13.60 17.60
CA ALA A 347 -14.88 14.87 18.22
C ALA A 347 -13.42 15.23 17.97
N PHE A 348 -13.17 16.46 17.51
CA PHE A 348 -11.83 17.00 17.40
C PHE A 348 -11.24 17.35 18.77
N LEU A 349 -9.93 17.16 18.95
CA LEU A 349 -9.22 17.57 20.16
C LEU A 349 -9.40 19.08 20.39
N SER A 350 -9.98 19.45 21.54
CA SER A 350 -10.32 20.84 21.89
C SER A 350 -11.16 21.56 20.81
N ASN A 351 -12.05 20.84 20.12
CA ASN A 351 -12.89 21.32 19.02
C ASN A 351 -12.11 21.91 17.82
N ARG A 352 -10.86 21.49 17.63
CA ARG A 352 -9.93 22.02 16.62
C ARG A 352 -9.42 20.88 15.72
N PRO A 353 -9.60 20.93 14.39
CA PRO A 353 -9.08 19.89 13.50
C PRO A 353 -7.56 19.85 13.54
N ASP A 354 -6.98 18.68 13.31
CA ASP A 354 -5.56 18.54 13.00
C ASP A 354 -5.30 18.62 11.48
N VAL A 355 -4.06 18.89 11.10
CA VAL A 355 -3.66 19.09 9.70
C VAL A 355 -3.81 17.82 8.83
N PHE A 356 -3.72 16.64 9.44
CA PHE A 356 -3.94 15.36 8.75
C PHE A 356 -5.44 15.17 8.43
N ALA A 357 -6.32 15.41 9.42
CA ALA A 357 -7.77 15.35 9.26
C ALA A 357 -8.31 16.31 8.19
N ARG A 358 -7.64 17.45 7.94
CA ARG A 358 -8.00 18.36 6.83
C ARG A 358 -7.83 17.75 5.44
N ASN A 359 -7.04 16.68 5.29
CA ASN A 359 -6.84 15.97 4.04
C ASN A 359 -7.76 14.74 3.89
N LEU A 360 -8.48 14.33 4.94
CA LEU A 360 -9.42 13.20 4.90
C LEU A 360 -10.74 13.61 4.23
N PHE A 361 -11.18 12.84 3.23
CA PHE A 361 -12.42 13.06 2.48
C PHE A 361 -13.29 11.81 2.45
N ASP A 362 -14.56 11.93 2.81
CA ASP A 362 -15.54 10.85 2.73
C ASP A 362 -16.36 10.96 1.45
N ARG A 363 -16.27 9.93 0.61
CA ARG A 363 -16.93 9.87 -0.71
C ARG A 363 -18.43 9.64 -0.63
N THR A 364 -18.95 9.09 0.46
CA THR A 364 -20.40 8.92 0.68
C THR A 364 -21.06 10.27 1.00
N LEU A 365 -20.39 11.12 1.78
CA LEU A 365 -20.88 12.45 2.14
C LEU A 365 -20.46 13.56 1.16
N GLY A 366 -19.39 13.36 0.39
CA GLY A 366 -18.81 14.39 -0.48
C GLY A 366 -18.14 15.53 0.29
N LEU A 367 -17.70 15.28 1.52
CA LEU A 367 -17.18 16.28 2.45
C LEU A 367 -15.79 15.88 2.96
N ARG A 368 -14.95 16.88 3.28
CA ARG A 368 -13.77 16.66 4.11
C ARG A 368 -14.15 16.58 5.59
N TRP A 369 -13.32 15.91 6.37
CA TRP A 369 -13.54 15.80 7.82
C TRP A 369 -13.62 17.14 8.54
N ASP A 370 -12.89 18.18 8.09
CA ASP A 370 -12.96 19.53 8.65
C ASP A 370 -14.26 20.29 8.34
N GLN A 371 -15.14 19.71 7.50
CA GLN A 371 -16.45 20.25 7.12
C GLN A 371 -17.62 19.47 7.72
N MET A 372 -17.35 18.35 8.40
CA MET A 372 -18.37 17.46 8.97
C MET A 372 -18.79 17.83 10.39
N THR A 373 -19.93 17.30 10.82
CA THR A 373 -20.28 17.17 12.24
C THR A 373 -19.50 16.03 12.91
N ASN A 374 -19.49 16.02 14.25
CA ASN A 374 -18.91 14.92 15.04
C ASN A 374 -19.50 13.56 14.65
N ALA A 375 -20.83 13.44 14.58
CA ALA A 375 -21.50 12.19 14.22
C ALA A 375 -21.12 11.69 12.81
N GLN A 376 -21.01 12.59 11.82
CA GLN A 376 -20.58 12.24 10.47
C GLN A 376 -19.14 11.71 10.43
N ARG A 377 -18.20 12.34 11.15
CA ARG A 377 -16.82 11.80 11.27
C ARG A 377 -16.78 10.45 11.97
N ALA A 378 -17.59 10.25 13.02
CA ALA A 378 -17.67 8.98 13.72
C ALA A 378 -18.09 7.84 12.78
N THR A 379 -19.08 8.06 11.91
CA THR A 379 -19.47 7.09 10.87
C THR A 379 -18.40 6.92 9.80
N SER A 380 -17.78 8.02 9.36
CA SER A 380 -16.72 8.00 8.35
C SER A 380 -15.48 7.18 8.77
N ALA A 381 -15.16 7.18 10.07
CA ALA A 381 -14.00 6.46 10.63
C ALA A 381 -14.05 4.93 10.48
N PHE A 382 -15.21 4.34 10.13
CA PHE A 382 -15.38 2.93 9.79
C PHE A 382 -16.06 2.70 8.42
N ASN A 383 -16.00 3.68 7.53
CA ASN A 383 -16.62 3.64 6.21
C ASN A 383 -15.67 3.06 5.14
N SER A 384 -15.43 1.73 5.21
CA SER A 384 -14.37 1.03 4.47
C SER A 384 -14.43 1.25 2.95
N GLY A 385 -13.33 1.72 2.35
CA GLY A 385 -13.22 2.05 0.92
C GLY A 385 -13.88 3.38 0.49
N GLN A 386 -14.51 4.12 1.41
CA GLN A 386 -15.13 5.43 1.12
C GLN A 386 -14.33 6.61 1.67
N LEU A 387 -13.52 6.40 2.72
CA LEU A 387 -12.56 7.39 3.21
C LEU A 387 -11.30 7.37 2.34
N VAL A 388 -10.88 8.54 1.86
CA VAL A 388 -9.72 8.70 0.97
C VAL A 388 -8.88 9.93 1.34
N TRP A 389 -7.60 9.92 0.95
CA TRP A 389 -6.72 11.08 1.08
C TRP A 389 -6.89 12.04 -0.09
N ASN A 390 -7.20 13.29 0.20
CA ASN A 390 -7.49 14.33 -0.79
C ASN A 390 -6.39 15.41 -0.89
N GLY A 391 -5.21 15.15 -0.33
CA GLY A 391 -4.05 16.04 -0.44
C GLY A 391 -3.45 16.06 -1.86
N PRO A 392 -3.01 17.24 -2.37
CA PRO A 392 -2.61 17.42 -3.76
C PRO A 392 -1.32 16.70 -4.15
N GLY A 393 -0.34 16.62 -3.24
CA GLY A 393 0.94 15.95 -3.45
C GLY A 393 0.79 14.45 -3.62
N VAL A 394 -0.02 13.81 -2.78
CA VAL A 394 -0.35 12.38 -2.94
C VAL A 394 -1.11 12.13 -4.23
N LYS A 395 -2.19 12.91 -4.53
CA LYS A 395 -2.95 12.77 -5.78
C LYS A 395 -2.07 12.91 -7.03
N ALA A 396 -1.13 13.85 -7.03
CA ALA A 396 -0.22 14.08 -8.15
C ALA A 396 0.79 12.95 -8.36
N ASN A 397 1.13 12.19 -7.30
CA ASN A 397 2.16 11.16 -7.34
C ASN A 397 1.63 9.72 -7.29
N ALA A 398 0.35 9.48 -6.99
CA ALA A 398 -0.25 8.14 -6.86
C ALA A 398 0.17 7.16 -7.98
N SER A 399 0.11 7.60 -9.24
CA SER A 399 0.47 6.80 -10.43
C SER A 399 1.96 6.44 -10.58
N HIS A 400 2.84 6.97 -9.72
CA HIS A 400 4.27 6.63 -9.71
C HIS A 400 4.61 5.52 -8.71
N TYR A 401 3.71 5.23 -7.77
CA TYR A 401 3.91 4.23 -6.71
C TYR A 401 2.91 3.08 -6.82
N LEU A 402 1.66 3.35 -7.20
CA LEU A 402 0.60 2.36 -7.29
C LEU A 402 0.49 1.77 -8.70
N GLY A 403 0.35 0.44 -8.76
CA GLY A 403 0.12 -0.34 -9.97
C GLY A 403 -1.36 -0.37 -10.40
N PRO A 404 -1.71 -1.16 -11.43
CA PRO A 404 -3.08 -1.28 -11.90
C PRO A 404 -3.99 -1.98 -10.89
N ALA A 405 -5.23 -1.53 -10.76
CA ALA A 405 -6.16 -2.04 -9.76
C ALA A 405 -6.61 -3.47 -10.07
N THR A 406 -6.52 -4.39 -9.09
CA THR A 406 -7.38 -5.57 -9.09
C THR A 406 -8.78 -5.14 -8.68
N VAL A 407 -9.79 -5.52 -9.46
CA VAL A 407 -11.19 -5.16 -9.23
C VAL A 407 -12.09 -6.39 -9.16
N VAL A 408 -13.06 -6.33 -8.26
CA VAL A 408 -14.27 -7.17 -8.27
C VAL A 408 -15.43 -6.21 -8.48
N ARG A 409 -16.14 -6.32 -9.61
CA ARG A 409 -17.21 -5.40 -9.99
C ARG A 409 -18.46 -6.17 -10.36
N ILE A 410 -19.62 -5.76 -9.86
CA ILE A 410 -20.90 -6.20 -10.40
C ILE A 410 -21.26 -5.27 -11.56
N ASP A 411 -21.47 -5.84 -12.74
CA ASP A 411 -21.80 -5.10 -13.97
C ASP A 411 -23.33 -4.99 -14.15
N SER A 412 -24.08 -6.01 -13.73
CA SER A 412 -25.54 -6.05 -13.78
C SER A 412 -26.13 -6.86 -12.62
N PRO A 413 -27.37 -6.57 -12.16
CA PRO A 413 -28.23 -5.45 -12.55
C PRO A 413 -27.83 -4.12 -11.88
N ALA A 414 -28.27 -3.00 -12.47
CA ALA A 414 -27.85 -1.65 -12.06
C ALA A 414 -28.06 -1.32 -10.58
N GLY A 415 -29.08 -1.90 -9.93
CA GLY A 415 -29.40 -1.68 -8.52
C GLY A 415 -28.37 -2.24 -7.52
N ILE A 416 -27.46 -3.13 -7.95
CA ILE A 416 -26.34 -3.63 -7.14
C ILE A 416 -24.97 -3.48 -7.83
N ALA A 417 -24.95 -2.85 -9.01
CA ALA A 417 -23.77 -2.65 -9.82
C ALA A 417 -22.75 -1.72 -9.14
N GLY A 418 -21.48 -1.89 -9.51
CA GLY A 418 -20.35 -1.17 -8.93
C GLY A 418 -19.26 -2.09 -8.41
N GLU A 419 -18.11 -1.49 -8.11
CA GLU A 419 -16.98 -2.16 -7.47
C GLU A 419 -17.33 -2.60 -6.05
N LYS A 420 -16.84 -3.77 -5.66
CA LYS A 420 -17.06 -4.39 -4.35
C LYS A 420 -15.73 -4.44 -3.61
N ASN A 421 -15.76 -4.17 -2.31
CA ASN A 421 -14.61 -4.45 -1.45
C ASN A 421 -14.39 -5.96 -1.44
N PHE A 422 -13.16 -6.41 -1.67
CA PHE A 422 -12.81 -7.82 -1.74
C PHE A 422 -11.55 -8.14 -0.93
N GLY A 423 -11.45 -9.39 -0.46
CA GLY A 423 -10.23 -9.95 0.13
C GLY A 423 -9.54 -10.90 -0.84
N THR A 424 -8.21 -10.90 -0.84
CA THR A 424 -7.39 -11.78 -1.69
C THR A 424 -7.30 -13.20 -1.14
N ALA A 425 -6.94 -14.15 -2.01
CA ALA A 425 -6.58 -15.52 -1.63
C ALA A 425 -5.07 -15.73 -1.77
N ALA A 426 -4.46 -16.45 -0.84
CA ALA A 426 -3.06 -16.89 -0.93
C ALA A 426 -2.84 -18.08 -1.90
N PHE A 427 -3.89 -18.47 -2.62
CA PHE A 427 -3.96 -19.60 -3.55
C PHE A 427 -4.91 -19.25 -4.70
N GLY A 428 -4.89 -20.05 -5.77
CA GLY A 428 -5.69 -19.80 -6.96
C GLY A 428 -4.91 -19.12 -8.08
N GLY A 429 -5.60 -18.87 -9.18
CA GLY A 429 -5.06 -18.16 -10.34
C GLY A 429 -4.83 -16.67 -10.05
N ALA A 430 -3.81 -16.10 -10.69
CA ALA A 430 -3.60 -14.66 -10.70
C ALA A 430 -4.83 -13.92 -11.27
N PRO A 431 -5.13 -12.69 -10.82
CA PRO A 431 -6.20 -11.86 -11.39
C PRO A 431 -6.06 -11.73 -12.92
N PRO A 432 -7.11 -12.06 -13.71
CA PRO A 432 -7.05 -11.99 -15.16
C PRO A 432 -6.75 -10.58 -15.67
N ASN A 433 -5.98 -10.45 -16.75
CA ASN A 433 -5.73 -9.17 -17.41
C ASN A 433 -5.97 -9.32 -18.94
N PRO A 434 -7.05 -8.74 -19.52
CA PRO A 434 -8.08 -7.90 -18.88
C PRO A 434 -8.99 -8.70 -17.93
N PRO A 435 -9.86 -8.04 -17.14
CA PRO A 435 -10.77 -8.73 -16.21
C PRO A 435 -11.68 -9.71 -16.94
N LEU A 436 -11.84 -10.93 -16.39
CA LEU A 436 -12.85 -11.86 -16.90
C LEU A 436 -14.22 -11.31 -16.54
N GLN A 437 -15.18 -11.43 -17.46
CA GLN A 437 -16.58 -11.07 -17.24
C GLN A 437 -17.45 -12.31 -17.44
N ALA A 438 -18.27 -12.64 -16.44
CA ALA A 438 -19.18 -13.78 -16.51
C ALA A 438 -20.40 -13.59 -15.60
N GLN A 439 -21.44 -14.41 -15.85
CA GLN A 439 -22.57 -14.52 -14.95
C GLN A 439 -22.17 -15.16 -13.63
N VAL A 440 -22.78 -14.69 -12.55
CA VAL A 440 -22.62 -15.21 -11.19
C VAL A 440 -23.69 -16.26 -10.92
N VAL A 441 -23.30 -17.41 -10.37
CA VAL A 441 -24.20 -18.51 -10.03
C VAL A 441 -23.88 -18.98 -8.61
N LEU A 442 -24.91 -19.11 -7.76
CA LEU A 442 -24.77 -19.66 -6.41
C LEU A 442 -24.50 -21.16 -6.50
N VAL A 443 -23.51 -21.64 -5.78
CA VAL A 443 -23.25 -23.08 -5.63
C VAL A 443 -24.41 -23.75 -4.89
N ASN A 444 -24.67 -25.01 -5.23
CA ASN A 444 -25.58 -25.88 -4.51
C ASN A 444 -24.95 -27.28 -4.38
N ASP A 445 -24.63 -27.71 -3.15
CA ASP A 445 -24.16 -29.06 -2.81
C ASP A 445 -25.28 -29.96 -2.24
N GLY A 446 -26.46 -29.40 -1.99
CA GLY A 446 -27.64 -30.12 -1.52
C GLY A 446 -27.64 -30.53 -0.05
N VAL A 447 -26.65 -30.13 0.76
CA VAL A 447 -26.53 -30.53 2.17
C VAL A 447 -26.49 -29.31 3.09
N GLY A 448 -27.23 -29.34 4.20
CA GLY A 448 -27.16 -28.33 5.27
C GLY A 448 -27.31 -26.89 4.77
N THR A 449 -26.23 -26.10 4.85
CA THR A 449 -26.15 -24.77 4.24
C THR A 449 -25.71 -24.93 2.80
N THR A 450 -26.66 -25.21 1.91
CA THR A 450 -26.34 -25.81 0.59
C THR A 450 -25.48 -24.94 -0.34
N SER A 451 -25.27 -23.67 0.00
CA SER A 451 -24.46 -22.71 -0.75
C SER A 451 -22.99 -22.65 -0.31
N ASP A 452 -22.57 -23.45 0.68
CA ASP A 452 -21.22 -23.35 1.22
C ASP A 452 -20.17 -24.25 0.52
N ALA A 453 -20.56 -25.23 -0.29
CA ALA A 453 -19.64 -26.10 -1.04
C ALA A 453 -18.70 -26.93 -0.15
N CYS A 454 -19.16 -27.35 1.03
CA CYS A 454 -18.46 -28.31 1.87
C CYS A 454 -18.74 -29.77 1.48
N GLU A 455 -19.78 -30.00 0.67
CA GLU A 455 -20.13 -31.29 0.07
C GLU A 455 -20.00 -31.25 -1.47
N PRO A 456 -20.06 -32.41 -2.17
CA PRO A 456 -20.00 -32.45 -3.63
C PRO A 456 -21.10 -31.63 -4.31
N ILE A 457 -20.70 -30.67 -5.14
CA ILE A 457 -21.62 -29.74 -5.82
C ILE A 457 -22.60 -30.49 -6.73
N VAL A 458 -23.90 -30.37 -6.45
CA VAL A 458 -24.97 -31.00 -7.24
C VAL A 458 -25.42 -30.17 -8.45
N ASN A 459 -25.22 -28.85 -8.44
CA ASN A 459 -25.58 -27.96 -9.56
C ASN A 459 -24.43 -27.68 -10.54
N ALA A 460 -23.43 -28.57 -10.63
CA ALA A 460 -22.20 -28.34 -11.41
C ALA A 460 -22.44 -27.90 -12.87
N ALA A 461 -23.45 -28.46 -13.55
CA ALA A 461 -23.81 -28.07 -14.92
C ALA A 461 -24.18 -26.56 -15.07
N ALA A 462 -24.62 -25.90 -14.00
CA ALA A 462 -24.93 -24.47 -13.99
C ALA A 462 -23.68 -23.59 -13.76
N LEU A 463 -22.56 -24.16 -13.30
CA LEU A 463 -21.32 -23.42 -12.98
C LEU A 463 -20.33 -23.35 -14.15
N VAL A 464 -20.50 -24.18 -15.19
CA VAL A 464 -19.60 -24.26 -16.34
C VAL A 464 -19.48 -22.89 -17.03
N GLY A 465 -18.27 -22.32 -17.01
CA GLY A 465 -17.99 -21.00 -17.58
C GLY A 465 -18.56 -19.81 -16.78
N LYS A 466 -18.89 -20.01 -15.50
CA LYS A 466 -19.50 -19.00 -14.61
C LYS A 466 -18.59 -18.65 -13.43
N ILE A 467 -18.95 -17.57 -12.75
CA ILE A 467 -18.35 -17.20 -11.46
C ILE A 467 -19.16 -17.88 -10.36
N ALA A 468 -18.54 -18.77 -9.60
CA ALA A 468 -19.19 -19.45 -8.48
C ALA A 468 -19.27 -18.51 -7.28
N LEU A 469 -20.49 -18.23 -6.81
CA LEU A 469 -20.72 -17.59 -5.52
C LEU A 469 -20.89 -18.68 -4.46
N ILE A 470 -20.09 -18.61 -3.39
CA ILE A 470 -20.05 -19.59 -2.31
C ILE A 470 -20.18 -18.86 -0.98
N ASP A 471 -20.99 -19.38 -0.05
CA ASP A 471 -21.04 -18.85 1.32
C ASP A 471 -19.88 -19.38 2.18
N ARG A 472 -19.33 -18.52 3.04
CA ARG A 472 -18.31 -18.92 4.02
C ARG A 472 -18.93 -19.87 5.05
N GLY A 473 -18.55 -21.14 4.96
CA GLY A 473 -18.94 -22.22 5.85
C GLY A 473 -17.82 -22.71 6.75
N THR A 474 -17.91 -23.97 7.17
CA THR A 474 -16.98 -24.62 8.13
C THR A 474 -15.73 -25.24 7.49
N CYS A 475 -15.82 -25.69 6.23
CA CYS A 475 -14.69 -26.25 5.49
C CYS A 475 -13.73 -25.18 4.92
N ASN A 476 -12.52 -25.61 4.57
CA ASN A 476 -11.43 -24.75 4.10
C ASN A 476 -11.74 -24.04 2.77
N PHE A 477 -11.23 -22.82 2.59
CA PHE A 477 -11.41 -22.04 1.36
C PHE A 477 -10.84 -22.73 0.11
N THR A 478 -9.71 -23.43 0.23
CA THR A 478 -9.12 -24.21 -0.88
C THR A 478 -10.06 -25.33 -1.33
N PHE A 479 -10.71 -26.04 -0.41
CA PHE A 479 -11.69 -27.09 -0.74
C PHE A 479 -12.87 -26.52 -1.54
N LYS A 480 -13.46 -25.42 -1.06
CA LYS A 480 -14.57 -24.73 -1.74
C LYS A 480 -14.20 -24.32 -3.16
N ALA A 481 -13.01 -23.73 -3.35
CA ALA A 481 -12.54 -23.28 -4.64
C ALA A 481 -12.16 -24.44 -5.58
N ALA A 482 -11.54 -25.51 -5.08
CA ALA A 482 -11.24 -26.71 -5.83
C ALA A 482 -12.53 -27.43 -6.31
N ALA A 483 -13.55 -27.51 -5.45
CA ALA A 483 -14.86 -28.06 -5.81
C ALA A 483 -15.54 -27.25 -6.92
N ALA A 484 -15.56 -25.92 -6.80
CA ALA A 484 -16.11 -25.05 -7.84
C ALA A 484 -15.33 -25.13 -9.16
N GLN A 485 -14.00 -25.20 -9.12
CA GLN A 485 -13.17 -25.41 -10.31
C GLN A 485 -13.46 -26.77 -10.97
N ALA A 486 -13.59 -27.85 -10.19
CA ALA A 486 -13.96 -29.17 -10.71
C ALA A 486 -15.37 -29.18 -11.32
N ALA A 487 -16.27 -28.33 -10.84
CA ALA A 487 -17.59 -28.08 -11.44
C ALA A 487 -17.56 -27.16 -12.68
N GLY A 488 -16.39 -26.70 -13.12
CA GLY A 488 -16.21 -25.89 -14.34
C GLY A 488 -16.39 -24.38 -14.15
N ALA A 489 -16.42 -23.88 -12.91
CA ALA A 489 -16.36 -22.44 -12.65
C ALA A 489 -15.03 -21.85 -13.13
N ILE A 490 -15.05 -20.60 -13.60
CA ILE A 490 -13.87 -19.88 -14.10
C ILE A 490 -13.34 -18.83 -13.11
N ALA A 491 -14.07 -18.58 -12.02
CA ALA A 491 -13.65 -17.79 -10.86
C ALA A 491 -14.54 -18.12 -9.66
N VAL A 492 -14.10 -17.73 -8.46
CA VAL A 492 -14.85 -17.92 -7.22
C VAL A 492 -14.95 -16.62 -6.43
N MET A 493 -16.17 -16.28 -5.99
CA MET A 493 -16.44 -15.25 -4.99
C MET A 493 -16.95 -15.92 -3.70
N ILE A 494 -16.25 -15.73 -2.59
CA ILE A 494 -16.66 -16.27 -1.28
C ILE A 494 -17.30 -15.16 -0.43
N GLY A 495 -18.60 -15.26 -0.20
CA GLY A 495 -19.35 -14.34 0.65
C GLY A 495 -19.02 -14.55 2.12
N ASN A 496 -18.53 -13.51 2.80
CA ASN A 496 -18.27 -13.59 4.24
C ASN A 496 -19.57 -13.81 5.04
N ASN A 497 -19.48 -14.53 6.15
CA ASN A 497 -20.61 -14.86 7.02
C ASN A 497 -20.74 -13.94 8.25
N ALA A 498 -19.91 -12.89 8.33
CA ALA A 498 -19.96 -11.85 9.34
C ALA A 498 -19.91 -10.46 8.69
N ALA A 499 -20.52 -9.47 9.35
CA ALA A 499 -20.42 -8.08 8.96
C ALA A 499 -18.99 -7.55 9.12
N GLY A 500 -18.63 -6.53 8.33
CA GLY A 500 -17.30 -5.93 8.31
C GLY A 500 -16.56 -6.18 7.00
N ALA A 501 -15.23 -5.96 7.04
CA ALA A 501 -14.34 -6.12 5.89
C ALA A 501 -14.34 -7.57 5.34
N PRO A 502 -14.11 -7.75 4.03
CA PRO A 502 -13.96 -9.08 3.43
C PRO A 502 -12.64 -9.72 3.89
N PRO A 503 -12.64 -10.99 4.34
CA PRO A 503 -11.44 -11.60 4.91
C PRO A 503 -10.45 -12.02 3.82
N ALA A 504 -9.15 -11.78 4.05
CA ALA A 504 -8.11 -12.49 3.29
C ALA A 504 -8.20 -14.01 3.54
N MET A 505 -7.95 -14.81 2.52
CA MET A 505 -8.16 -16.27 2.55
C MET A 505 -6.84 -17.03 2.45
N GLY A 506 -6.42 -17.59 3.59
CA GLY A 506 -5.26 -18.48 3.66
C GLY A 506 -5.54 -19.89 3.14
N GLY A 507 -4.46 -20.58 2.77
CA GLY A 507 -4.46 -21.95 2.25
C GLY A 507 -3.37 -22.13 1.20
N SER A 508 -3.05 -23.38 0.87
CA SER A 508 -2.15 -23.72 -0.24
C SER A 508 -2.68 -24.95 -0.95
N ASP A 509 -3.01 -24.78 -2.23
CA ASP A 509 -3.35 -25.86 -3.15
C ASP A 509 -2.99 -25.39 -4.58
N PRO A 510 -1.88 -25.88 -5.15
CA PRO A 510 -1.41 -25.45 -6.47
C PRO A 510 -2.24 -25.99 -7.64
N SER A 511 -3.24 -26.86 -7.38
CA SER A 511 -4.18 -27.32 -8.42
C SER A 511 -5.27 -26.30 -8.73
N ILE A 512 -5.48 -25.32 -7.85
CA ILE A 512 -6.45 -24.22 -8.05
C ILE A 512 -5.78 -23.15 -8.91
N THR A 513 -6.31 -22.99 -10.12
CA THR A 513 -5.79 -22.13 -11.19
C THR A 513 -6.76 -21.04 -11.64
N ILE A 514 -8.00 -21.07 -11.14
CA ILE A 514 -8.98 -19.99 -11.30
C ILE A 514 -8.81 -18.92 -10.20
N PRO A 515 -9.07 -17.63 -10.46
CA PRO A 515 -8.99 -16.59 -9.46
C PRO A 515 -10.06 -16.75 -8.36
N VAL A 516 -9.66 -16.48 -7.12
CA VAL A 516 -10.49 -16.64 -5.92
C VAL A 516 -10.43 -15.35 -5.10
N VAL A 517 -11.58 -14.79 -4.77
CA VAL A 517 -11.74 -13.56 -3.97
C VAL A 517 -12.83 -13.74 -2.92
N SER A 518 -12.74 -13.03 -1.80
CA SER A 518 -13.84 -12.92 -0.83
C SER A 518 -14.57 -11.58 -1.01
N ILE A 519 -15.83 -11.50 -0.56
CA ILE A 519 -16.62 -10.26 -0.55
C ILE A 519 -17.38 -10.09 0.78
N THR A 520 -17.86 -8.87 1.05
CA THR A 520 -18.61 -8.57 2.29
C THR A 520 -19.89 -9.40 2.41
N GLN A 521 -20.37 -9.63 3.64
CA GLN A 521 -21.66 -10.27 3.88
C GLN A 521 -22.82 -9.50 3.22
N SER A 522 -22.77 -8.17 3.26
CA SER A 522 -23.75 -7.28 2.64
C SER A 522 -23.79 -7.43 1.11
N ASP A 523 -22.63 -7.45 0.45
CA ASP A 523 -22.56 -7.62 -1.00
C ASP A 523 -22.98 -9.03 -1.43
N ALA A 524 -22.54 -10.07 -0.71
CA ALA A 524 -22.98 -11.44 -0.96
C ALA A 524 -24.51 -11.58 -0.82
N THR A 525 -25.11 -10.92 0.17
CA THR A 525 -26.57 -10.91 0.37
C THR A 525 -27.28 -10.16 -0.76
N ALA A 526 -26.78 -8.99 -1.16
CA ALA A 526 -27.33 -8.19 -2.26
C ALA A 526 -27.25 -8.92 -3.61
N ILE A 527 -26.14 -9.60 -3.89
CA ILE A 527 -25.96 -10.45 -5.08
C ILE A 527 -26.94 -11.61 -5.06
N LYS A 528 -27.02 -12.38 -3.95
CA LYS A 528 -27.96 -13.51 -3.82
C LYS A 528 -29.40 -13.08 -4.05
N GLY A 529 -29.81 -11.92 -3.54
CA GLY A 529 -31.13 -11.33 -3.78
C GLY A 529 -31.44 -10.94 -5.23
N GLN A 530 -30.44 -10.90 -6.11
CA GLN A 530 -30.59 -10.54 -7.53
C GLN A 530 -30.26 -11.68 -8.51
N LEU A 531 -29.88 -12.88 -8.06
CA LEU A 531 -29.52 -13.98 -8.97
C LEU A 531 -30.64 -14.35 -9.95
N GLY A 532 -31.91 -14.23 -9.51
CA GLY A 532 -33.08 -14.47 -10.37
C GLY A 532 -33.27 -13.45 -11.50
N THR A 533 -32.61 -12.29 -11.48
CA THR A 533 -32.64 -11.29 -12.56
C THR A 533 -31.42 -11.36 -13.48
N GLY A 534 -30.44 -12.22 -13.16
CA GLY A 534 -29.20 -12.38 -13.91
C GLY A 534 -28.10 -11.40 -13.47
N VAL A 535 -27.25 -11.84 -12.54
CA VAL A 535 -26.08 -11.07 -12.10
C VAL A 535 -24.90 -11.36 -13.01
N THR A 536 -24.22 -10.30 -13.49
CA THR A 536 -22.96 -10.38 -14.22
C THR A 536 -21.88 -9.65 -13.43
N ALA A 537 -20.69 -10.22 -13.34
CA ALA A 537 -19.57 -9.63 -12.63
C ALA A 537 -18.27 -9.71 -13.45
N SER A 538 -17.38 -8.76 -13.17
CA SER A 538 -16.02 -8.69 -13.69
C SER A 538 -14.99 -8.90 -12.57
N ILE A 539 -14.00 -9.76 -12.78
CA ILE A 539 -12.91 -10.03 -11.83
C ILE A 539 -11.56 -10.00 -12.57
N GLY A 540 -10.63 -9.16 -12.10
CA GLY A 540 -9.26 -9.09 -12.64
C GLY A 540 -8.64 -7.70 -12.59
N VAL A 541 -7.65 -7.45 -13.45
CA VAL A 541 -6.83 -6.22 -13.46
C VAL A 541 -7.40 -5.16 -14.39
N ASP A 542 -7.84 -4.03 -13.83
CA ASP A 542 -8.26 -2.85 -14.57
C ASP A 542 -7.07 -1.87 -14.74
N ASN A 543 -6.40 -1.96 -15.90
CA ASN A 543 -5.26 -1.09 -16.22
C ASN A 543 -5.63 0.40 -16.40
N SER A 544 -6.92 0.78 -16.35
CA SER A 544 -7.34 2.18 -16.38
C SER A 544 -7.38 2.84 -15.00
N ARG A 545 -7.13 2.07 -13.93
CA ARG A 545 -7.25 2.51 -12.54
C ARG A 545 -6.03 2.10 -11.72
N LEU A 546 -5.73 2.87 -10.68
CA LEU A 546 -4.67 2.57 -9.73
C LEU A 546 -5.21 1.73 -8.56
N ALA A 547 -4.46 0.73 -8.12
CA ALA A 547 -4.75 -0.07 -6.94
C ALA A 547 -4.99 0.82 -5.71
N GLY A 548 -5.90 0.44 -4.82
CA GLY A 548 -6.26 1.27 -3.66
C GLY A 548 -7.00 2.58 -3.93
N THR A 549 -7.14 3.05 -5.18
CA THR A 549 -7.68 4.40 -5.44
C THR A 549 -9.19 4.47 -5.73
N ASP A 550 -9.74 5.67 -5.57
CA ASP A 550 -11.01 6.07 -6.20
C ASP A 550 -10.85 6.55 -7.66
N LEU A 551 -11.95 6.95 -8.28
CA LEU A 551 -11.97 7.41 -9.68
C LEU A 551 -11.26 8.77 -9.91
N GLU A 552 -10.89 9.49 -8.85
CA GLU A 552 -10.09 10.71 -8.92
C GLU A 552 -8.59 10.46 -8.64
N GLY A 553 -8.19 9.19 -8.49
CA GLY A 553 -6.82 8.81 -8.16
C GLY A 553 -6.43 9.10 -6.70
N ARG A 554 -7.41 9.23 -5.79
CA ARG A 554 -7.15 9.36 -4.35
C ARG A 554 -6.95 7.99 -3.71
N PRO A 555 -5.81 7.69 -3.05
CA PRO A 555 -5.64 6.49 -2.24
C PRO A 555 -6.67 6.43 -1.10
N ARG A 556 -7.01 5.22 -0.68
CA ARG A 556 -7.94 4.97 0.42
C ARG A 556 -7.23 5.09 1.76
N MET A 557 -8.02 5.42 2.77
CA MET A 557 -7.57 5.40 4.16
C MET A 557 -8.23 4.22 4.85
N TYR A 558 -7.47 3.52 5.69
CA TYR A 558 -7.93 2.34 6.39
C TYR A 558 -9.06 2.66 7.38
N ALA A 559 -10.30 2.52 6.95
CA ALA A 559 -11.50 2.76 7.77
C ALA A 559 -12.26 1.43 7.98
N PRO A 560 -11.69 0.44 8.68
CA PRO A 560 -12.34 -0.86 8.89
C PRO A 560 -13.61 -0.72 9.72
N ASN A 561 -14.53 -1.67 9.52
CA ASN A 561 -15.71 -1.84 10.36
C ASN A 561 -15.64 -3.21 11.06
N PRO A 562 -15.58 -3.28 12.41
CA PRO A 562 -15.55 -2.15 13.36
C PRO A 562 -14.21 -1.39 13.37
N ILE A 563 -14.17 -0.25 14.06
CA ILE A 563 -12.95 0.54 14.31
C ILE A 563 -11.89 -0.35 15.00
N GLU A 564 -10.68 -0.39 14.43
CA GLU A 564 -9.50 -1.00 15.05
C GLU A 564 -8.69 0.11 15.74
N SER A 565 -8.64 0.09 17.07
CA SER A 565 -7.96 1.11 17.87
C SER A 565 -6.46 1.17 17.57
N GLY A 566 -5.93 2.36 17.28
CA GLY A 566 -4.55 2.56 16.85
C GLY A 566 -4.34 2.44 15.33
N SER A 567 -5.19 1.70 14.62
CA SER A 567 -5.04 1.46 13.18
C SER A 567 -6.01 2.29 12.31
N SER A 568 -7.27 2.41 12.69
CA SER A 568 -8.27 3.12 11.88
C SER A 568 -7.88 4.58 11.59
N VAL A 569 -8.06 4.99 10.33
CA VAL A 569 -7.88 6.34 9.76
C VAL A 569 -6.43 6.84 9.69
N SER A 570 -5.54 6.40 10.58
CA SER A 570 -4.12 6.75 10.59
C SER A 570 -3.26 5.84 9.69
N HIS A 571 -3.84 5.14 8.71
CA HIS A 571 -3.14 4.22 7.80
C HIS A 571 -3.70 4.31 6.38
N TRP A 572 -2.87 4.00 5.37
CA TRP A 572 -3.32 3.63 4.03
C TRP A 572 -4.18 2.36 4.09
N ASP A 573 -5.16 2.22 3.20
CA ASP A 573 -5.96 0.99 3.11
C ASP A 573 -5.11 -0.16 2.50
N THR A 574 -5.59 -1.39 2.64
CA THR A 574 -4.88 -2.61 2.21
C THR A 574 -5.10 -3.09 0.75
N PRO A 575 -6.06 -2.55 -0.05
CA PRO A 575 -6.16 -2.82 -1.50
C PRO A 575 -5.13 -2.08 -2.38
N GLU A 576 -4.28 -1.27 -1.78
CA GLU A 576 -3.13 -0.61 -2.39
C GLU A 576 -2.12 -1.67 -2.86
N THR A 577 -1.46 -1.46 -4.00
CA THR A 577 -0.51 -2.44 -4.57
C THR A 577 0.51 -1.75 -5.49
N PRO A 578 1.84 -1.93 -5.31
CA PRO A 578 2.50 -2.56 -4.16
C PRO A 578 2.05 -1.97 -2.81
N ASN A 579 2.25 -2.73 -1.73
CA ASN A 579 1.82 -2.29 -0.42
C ASN A 579 2.58 -1.01 0.01
N LEU A 580 1.90 -0.17 0.80
CA LEU A 580 2.41 1.12 1.26
C LEU A 580 2.95 1.05 2.69
N LEU A 581 3.98 1.85 2.98
CA LEU A 581 4.73 1.86 4.24
C LEU A 581 3.80 2.07 5.45
N MET A 582 2.81 2.96 5.32
CA MET A 582 1.83 3.27 6.38
C MET A 582 0.54 2.43 6.26
N GLU A 583 0.60 1.19 5.79
CA GLU A 583 -0.50 0.22 5.93
C GLU A 583 -0.56 -0.37 7.36
N PRO A 584 -1.74 -0.82 7.83
CA PRO A 584 -1.93 -1.29 9.21
C PRO A 584 -1.26 -2.64 9.52
N PHE A 585 -0.72 -3.34 8.50
CA PHE A 585 -0.04 -4.62 8.64
C PHE A 585 1.27 -4.62 7.87
N ILE A 586 2.29 -5.32 8.39
CA ILE A 586 3.57 -5.47 7.70
C ILE A 586 3.43 -6.39 6.47
N SER A 587 3.96 -5.95 5.33
CA SER A 587 4.01 -6.71 4.07
C SER A 587 5.46 -6.89 3.58
N SER A 588 5.71 -7.91 2.76
CA SER A 588 7.06 -8.31 2.31
C SER A 588 7.53 -7.64 1.01
N ASP A 589 6.72 -6.77 0.42
CA ASP A 589 7.01 -5.98 -0.78
C ASP A 589 7.20 -4.48 -0.47
N LEU A 590 7.25 -4.12 0.81
CA LEU A 590 7.53 -2.77 1.28
C LEU A 590 8.94 -2.31 0.85
N THR A 591 9.08 -0.99 0.73
CA THR A 591 10.34 -0.33 0.39
C THR A 591 10.54 0.88 1.32
N ASP A 592 11.79 1.35 1.46
CA ASP A 592 12.16 2.44 2.38
C ASP A 592 11.14 3.59 2.49
N VAL A 593 10.74 4.21 1.37
CA VAL A 593 9.81 5.35 1.36
C VAL A 593 8.97 5.38 0.08
N ASP A 594 7.68 5.65 0.24
CA ASP A 594 6.61 5.49 -0.73
C ASP A 594 5.76 6.78 -0.90
N LEU A 595 4.43 6.67 -1.07
CA LEU A 595 3.51 7.81 -1.09
C LEU A 595 3.48 8.63 0.22
N THR A 596 3.94 8.07 1.33
CA THR A 596 3.92 8.72 2.65
C THR A 596 4.73 10.02 2.67
N GLN A 597 5.83 10.11 1.90
CA GLN A 597 6.58 11.37 1.75
C GLN A 597 5.72 12.52 1.18
N TRP A 598 4.74 12.19 0.34
CA TRP A 598 3.84 13.17 -0.28
C TRP A 598 2.68 13.52 0.66
N ALA A 599 2.24 12.59 1.52
CA ALA A 599 1.33 12.92 2.62
C ALA A 599 2.01 13.89 3.62
N PHE A 600 3.31 13.72 3.84
CA PHE A 600 4.12 14.67 4.62
C PHE A 600 4.26 16.03 3.94
N ALA A 601 4.45 16.08 2.62
CA ALA A 601 4.35 17.34 1.87
C ALA A 601 2.97 18.00 2.05
N ASP A 602 1.88 17.23 1.95
CA ASP A 602 0.49 17.72 2.06
C ASP A 602 0.13 18.28 3.44
N ILE A 603 0.75 17.80 4.53
CA ILE A 603 0.59 18.39 5.87
C ILE A 603 1.59 19.52 6.18
N GLY A 604 2.59 19.75 5.31
CA GLY A 604 3.49 20.90 5.37
C GLY A 604 4.94 20.61 5.75
N TRP A 605 5.42 19.37 5.72
CA TRP A 605 6.85 19.07 5.89
C TRP A 605 7.71 19.62 4.75
N VAL A 606 7.20 19.58 3.52
CA VAL A 606 7.80 20.21 2.35
C VAL A 606 7.02 21.48 2.04
N GLY A 607 7.71 22.59 1.73
CA GLY A 607 7.03 23.85 1.42
C GLY A 607 6.19 23.78 0.14
N PRO A 608 5.21 24.70 -0.06
CA PRO A 608 4.39 24.77 -1.27
C PRO A 608 5.18 25.36 -2.45
N THR A 609 6.23 24.65 -2.88
CA THR A 609 6.93 24.89 -4.15
C THR A 609 6.62 23.74 -5.10
N SER A 610 5.76 24.01 -6.07
CA SER A 610 5.62 23.13 -7.24
C SER A 610 6.97 22.99 -7.93
N GLY A 611 7.38 21.75 -8.19
CA GLY A 611 8.59 21.43 -8.94
C GLY A 611 9.75 20.93 -8.08
N VAL A 612 10.49 19.99 -8.66
CA VAL A 612 11.79 19.48 -8.22
C VAL A 612 12.68 20.63 -7.70
N PRO A 613 13.38 20.49 -6.56
CA PRO A 613 14.25 21.52 -6.03
C PRO A 613 15.23 22.06 -7.08
N ALA A 614 15.03 23.30 -7.50
CA ALA A 614 15.93 24.02 -8.40
C ALA A 614 17.21 24.43 -7.64
N GLY A 615 18.05 23.44 -7.35
CA GLY A 615 19.24 23.59 -6.50
C GLY A 615 19.84 22.26 -6.01
N SER A 616 19.17 21.11 -6.14
CA SER A 616 19.84 19.84 -5.92
C SER A 616 20.79 19.53 -7.09
N THR A 617 22.00 19.08 -6.77
CA THR A 617 22.93 18.48 -7.73
C THR A 617 22.17 17.45 -8.57
N PRO A 618 22.27 17.44 -9.92
CA PRO A 618 21.51 16.49 -10.73
C PRO A 618 21.75 15.06 -10.25
N PRO A 619 20.73 14.18 -10.17
CA PRO A 619 20.87 12.84 -9.62
C PRO A 619 21.99 12.09 -10.33
N THR A 620 23.13 11.98 -9.67
CA THR A 620 24.33 11.35 -10.21
C THR A 620 24.11 9.84 -10.20
N ILE A 621 24.10 9.28 -11.41
CA ILE A 621 24.09 7.83 -11.57
C ILE A 621 25.54 7.36 -11.37
N ALA A 622 25.79 6.62 -10.30
CA ALA A 622 27.05 5.93 -10.08
C ALA A 622 27.26 4.81 -11.13
N ARG A 623 28.43 4.19 -11.14
CA ARG A 623 28.81 3.21 -12.18
C ARG A 623 27.78 2.09 -12.32
N GLY A 624 27.09 2.03 -13.46
CA GLY A 624 26.18 0.94 -13.79
C GLY A 624 26.86 -0.22 -14.51
N PHE A 625 26.22 -1.40 -14.49
CA PHE A 625 26.63 -2.61 -15.19
C PHE A 625 25.41 -3.47 -15.56
N ALA A 626 25.59 -4.41 -16.48
CA ALA A 626 24.57 -5.42 -16.80
C ALA A 626 25.03 -6.79 -16.26
N ALA A 627 24.13 -7.55 -15.62
CA ALA A 627 24.40 -8.88 -15.09
C ALA A 627 23.17 -9.80 -15.20
N PRO A 628 23.30 -11.04 -15.72
CA PRO A 628 24.49 -11.64 -16.33
C PRO A 628 24.88 -10.93 -17.64
N ASN A 629 26.16 -10.98 -18.00
CA ASN A 629 26.71 -10.41 -19.23
C ASN A 629 28.01 -11.13 -19.61
N PRO A 630 28.02 -12.00 -20.64
CA PRO A 630 26.95 -12.26 -21.61
C PRO A 630 25.69 -12.92 -21.03
N PHE A 631 24.59 -12.89 -21.79
CA PHE A 631 23.30 -13.49 -21.40
C PHE A 631 22.53 -14.08 -22.60
N SER A 632 21.67 -15.08 -22.36
CA SER A 632 20.88 -15.77 -23.41
C SER A 632 19.36 -15.51 -23.34
N SER A 633 18.81 -15.43 -22.12
CA SER A 633 17.38 -15.20 -21.82
C SER A 633 17.05 -13.74 -21.44
N GLY A 634 17.84 -13.11 -20.58
CA GLY A 634 17.69 -11.72 -20.16
C GLY A 634 18.85 -11.24 -19.29
N THR A 635 18.90 -9.95 -18.98
CA THR A 635 19.94 -9.33 -18.13
C THR A 635 19.37 -8.19 -17.30
N ALA A 636 19.85 -8.03 -16.07
CA ALA A 636 19.51 -6.92 -15.19
C ALA A 636 20.50 -5.77 -15.39
N ILE A 637 20.00 -4.59 -15.76
CA ILE A 637 20.75 -3.34 -15.79
C ILE A 637 20.76 -2.77 -14.38
N LYS A 638 21.90 -2.86 -13.71
CA LYS A 638 22.12 -2.40 -12.33
C LYS A 638 22.85 -1.07 -12.32
N PHE A 639 22.38 -0.11 -11.53
CA PHE A 639 22.99 1.22 -11.39
C PHE A 639 22.59 1.82 -10.04
N SER A 640 23.47 2.58 -9.40
CA SER A 640 23.10 3.29 -8.18
C SER A 640 22.75 4.76 -8.46
N LEU A 641 21.65 5.22 -7.88
CA LEU A 641 21.22 6.61 -7.88
C LEU A 641 21.69 7.30 -6.60
N ALA A 642 22.41 8.41 -6.73
CA ALA A 642 22.79 9.24 -5.57
C ALA A 642 21.60 9.98 -4.94
N GLN A 643 20.51 10.16 -5.69
CA GLN A 643 19.25 10.77 -5.24
C GLN A 643 18.08 10.12 -5.99
N SER A 644 16.94 9.98 -5.30
CA SER A 644 15.70 9.46 -5.89
C SER A 644 15.22 10.36 -7.03
N GLY A 645 14.68 9.79 -8.10
CA GLY A 645 14.23 10.57 -9.25
C GLY A 645 13.74 9.78 -10.44
N GLN A 646 13.24 10.50 -11.44
CA GLN A 646 12.69 9.89 -12.65
C GLN A 646 13.79 9.38 -13.56
N THR A 647 13.74 8.07 -13.85
CA THR A 647 14.70 7.37 -14.72
C THR A 647 14.10 7.04 -16.07
N ARG A 648 14.93 7.13 -17.10
CA ARG A 648 14.68 6.60 -18.44
C ARG A 648 15.79 5.61 -18.78
N ILE A 649 15.41 4.44 -19.29
CA ILE A 649 16.34 3.37 -19.65
C ILE A 649 16.08 2.95 -21.10
N GLU A 650 17.13 2.98 -21.90
CA GLU A 650 17.07 2.78 -23.35
C GLU A 650 18.15 1.79 -23.80
N ILE A 651 17.78 0.91 -24.72
CA ILE A 651 18.61 -0.17 -25.25
C ILE A 651 18.90 0.13 -26.73
N PHE A 652 20.16 0.06 -27.13
CA PHE A 652 20.63 0.37 -28.48
C PHE A 652 21.40 -0.81 -29.08
N ASP A 653 21.32 -0.98 -30.39
CA ASP A 653 22.20 -1.90 -31.12
C ASP A 653 23.57 -1.26 -31.41
N LEU A 654 24.48 -2.03 -32.03
CA LEU A 654 25.82 -1.57 -32.41
C LEU A 654 25.82 -0.37 -33.37
N GLY A 655 24.74 -0.15 -34.12
CA GLY A 655 24.55 1.01 -34.99
C GLY A 655 23.99 2.24 -34.27
N GLY A 656 23.78 2.18 -32.96
CA GLY A 656 23.18 3.27 -32.17
C GLY A 656 21.67 3.42 -32.37
N ARG A 657 21.00 2.46 -33.01
CA ARG A 657 19.55 2.48 -33.21
C ARG A 657 18.85 1.94 -31.96
N LEU A 658 17.80 2.63 -31.51
CA LEU A 658 16.98 2.24 -30.36
C LEU A 658 16.28 0.89 -30.65
N VAL A 659 16.55 -0.11 -29.81
CA VAL A 659 15.99 -1.46 -29.83
C VAL A 659 14.74 -1.54 -28.97
N LYS A 660 14.83 -1.04 -27.72
CA LYS A 660 13.73 -1.01 -26.75
C LYS A 660 13.93 0.15 -25.78
N ARG A 661 12.85 0.79 -25.35
CA ARG A 661 12.83 1.67 -24.18
C ARG A 661 12.12 0.91 -23.08
N LEU A 662 12.77 0.74 -21.93
CA LEU A 662 12.13 0.14 -20.76
C LEU A 662 11.21 1.19 -20.11
N PRO A 663 10.18 0.78 -19.34
CA PRO A 663 9.26 1.72 -18.69
C PRO A 663 10.01 2.81 -17.93
N ALA A 664 9.67 4.07 -18.22
CA ALA A 664 10.20 5.20 -17.47
C ALA A 664 9.52 5.22 -16.09
N ALA A 665 10.32 5.18 -15.04
CA ALA A 665 9.84 5.06 -13.67
C ALA A 665 10.57 6.05 -12.78
N TRP A 666 9.86 6.62 -11.81
CA TRP A 666 10.51 7.18 -10.62
C TRP A 666 11.19 6.03 -9.88
N ARG A 667 12.39 6.27 -9.35
CA ARG A 667 13.18 5.27 -8.62
C ARG A 667 13.80 5.89 -7.38
N PRO A 668 13.87 5.16 -6.25
CA PRO A 668 14.55 5.65 -5.06
C PRO A 668 16.07 5.76 -5.29
N PHE A 669 16.75 6.46 -4.40
CA PHE A 669 18.21 6.43 -4.31
C PHE A 669 18.73 5.02 -4.00
N GLY A 670 20.04 4.82 -3.98
CA GLY A 670 20.63 3.49 -3.75
C GLY A 670 20.66 2.63 -5.02
N MET A 671 20.79 1.31 -4.87
CA MET A 671 21.02 0.39 -5.99
C MET A 671 19.70 0.03 -6.70
N GLN A 672 19.59 0.42 -7.97
CA GLN A 672 18.50 0.06 -8.85
C GLN A 672 18.87 -1.15 -9.72
N SER A 673 17.89 -1.99 -10.03
CA SER A 673 18.01 -3.14 -10.92
C SER A 673 16.81 -3.15 -11.86
N VAL A 674 17.04 -3.23 -13.17
CA VAL A 674 15.97 -3.21 -14.18
C VAL A 674 16.23 -4.23 -15.27
N ASP A 675 15.31 -5.18 -15.41
CA ASP A 675 15.47 -6.29 -16.33
C ASP A 675 15.18 -5.92 -17.79
N TRP A 676 16.02 -6.45 -18.67
CA TRP A 676 15.76 -6.56 -20.09
C TRP A 676 15.69 -8.03 -20.49
N ASP A 677 14.51 -8.44 -20.96
CA ASP A 677 14.13 -9.74 -21.52
C ASP A 677 14.80 -10.08 -22.87
N GLY A 678 15.76 -9.28 -23.33
CA GLY A 678 16.43 -9.48 -24.60
C GLY A 678 15.52 -9.35 -25.83
N THR A 679 14.36 -8.68 -25.73
CA THR A 679 13.46 -8.42 -26.87
C THR A 679 13.52 -6.98 -27.39
N ASP A 680 13.02 -6.76 -28.60
CA ASP A 680 12.82 -5.43 -29.19
C ASP A 680 11.50 -4.78 -28.73
N ALA A 681 11.24 -3.55 -29.17
CA ALA A 681 10.01 -2.81 -28.87
C ALA A 681 8.71 -3.46 -29.43
N ARG A 682 8.80 -4.55 -30.20
CA ARG A 682 7.66 -5.33 -30.71
C ARG A 682 7.55 -6.71 -30.04
N GLY A 683 8.39 -7.01 -29.05
CA GLY A 683 8.42 -8.28 -28.34
C GLY A 683 9.16 -9.42 -29.06
N HIS A 684 9.81 -9.16 -30.20
CA HIS A 684 10.63 -10.19 -30.86
C HIS A 684 11.99 -10.30 -30.16
N ARG A 685 12.56 -11.51 -30.05
CA ARG A 685 13.95 -11.67 -29.56
C ARG A 685 14.91 -10.81 -30.39
N ALA A 686 15.69 -9.99 -29.70
CA ALA A 686 16.78 -9.25 -30.32
C ALA A 686 17.86 -10.24 -30.79
N PRO A 687 18.50 -10.04 -31.96
CA PRO A 687 19.56 -10.92 -32.46
C PRO A 687 20.71 -11.15 -31.46
N THR A 688 21.44 -12.25 -31.61
CA THR A 688 22.76 -12.42 -30.96
C THR A 688 23.68 -11.27 -31.37
N GLY A 689 24.34 -10.61 -30.41
CA GLY A 689 25.19 -9.46 -30.71
C GLY A 689 25.50 -8.57 -29.51
N VAL A 690 26.18 -7.46 -29.81
CA VAL A 690 26.53 -6.42 -28.83
C VAL A 690 25.43 -5.36 -28.81
N TYR A 691 25.02 -5.00 -27.59
CA TYR A 691 24.05 -3.95 -27.30
C TYR A 691 24.63 -2.96 -26.30
N PHE A 692 24.06 -1.77 -26.26
CA PHE A 692 24.38 -0.74 -25.28
C PHE A 692 23.11 -0.36 -24.50
N TRP A 693 23.20 -0.31 -23.18
CA TRP A 693 22.17 0.31 -22.36
C TRP A 693 22.56 1.75 -22.05
N ARG A 694 21.57 2.62 -21.89
CA ARG A 694 21.71 3.99 -21.37
C ARG A 694 20.67 4.22 -20.29
N VAL A 695 21.11 4.66 -19.12
CA VAL A 695 20.25 5.15 -18.04
C VAL A 695 20.43 6.66 -17.97
N SER A 696 19.34 7.41 -17.88
CA SER A 696 19.35 8.86 -17.64
C SER A 696 18.41 9.22 -16.49
N ALA A 697 18.89 10.05 -15.56
CA ALA A 697 18.16 10.58 -14.42
C ALA A 697 18.55 12.05 -14.25
N GLY A 698 17.60 12.99 -14.38
CA GLY A 698 17.93 14.42 -14.46
C GLY A 698 18.97 14.71 -15.56
N ALA A 699 20.09 15.33 -15.19
CA ALA A 699 21.25 15.51 -16.08
C ALA A 699 22.30 14.39 -16.00
N GLY A 700 22.16 13.43 -15.07
CA GLY A 700 23.03 12.26 -14.97
C GLY A 700 22.74 11.28 -16.10
N VAL A 701 23.79 10.83 -16.80
CA VAL A 701 23.71 9.80 -17.84
C VAL A 701 24.80 8.76 -17.61
N GLN A 702 24.42 7.49 -17.57
CA GLN A 702 25.33 6.35 -17.58
C GLN A 702 25.02 5.45 -18.77
N SER A 703 26.04 4.76 -19.28
CA SER A 703 25.86 3.79 -20.36
C SER A 703 26.88 2.66 -20.23
N GLY A 704 26.54 1.49 -20.78
CA GLY A 704 27.41 0.33 -20.74
C GLY A 704 27.09 -0.69 -21.81
N ARG A 705 28.07 -1.56 -22.06
CA ARG A 705 28.01 -2.62 -23.08
C ARG A 705 27.47 -3.92 -22.48
N MET A 706 26.59 -4.58 -23.20
CA MET A 706 26.12 -5.94 -22.91
C MET A 706 26.15 -6.81 -24.15
N VAL A 707 26.28 -8.13 -23.96
CA VAL A 707 26.39 -9.11 -25.04
C VAL A 707 25.27 -10.13 -24.91
N ARG A 708 24.39 -10.19 -25.91
CA ARG A 708 23.39 -11.24 -26.01
C ARG A 708 23.96 -12.41 -26.82
N VAL A 709 23.97 -13.60 -26.22
CA VAL A 709 24.23 -14.89 -26.88
C VAL A 709 22.92 -15.65 -27.11
N ASN A 710 22.95 -16.77 -27.82
CA ASN A 710 21.79 -17.68 -27.91
C ASN A 710 21.81 -18.70 -26.78
#